data_AF-A0A6P8H7M8-F1
#
_entry.id   AF-A0A6P8H7M8-F1
#
_cell.length_a   1.000
_cell.length_b   1.000
_cell.length_c   1.000
_cell.angle_alpha   90.00
_cell.angle_beta   90.00
_cell.angle_gamma   90.00
#
_symmetry.space_group_name_H-M   'P 1'
#
loop_
_entity.id
_entity.type
_entity.pdbx_description
1 polymer ?
#
loop_
_entity_poly.entity_id
_entity_poly.type
_entity_poly.pdbx_seq_one_letter_code
_entity_poly.pdbx_strand_id
1 'polypeptide(L)'
;MSQSYSRSRRARSGRHIEPDNTMSDTDTDLNNTSADVDSSSTFLMSSSLSTTNADSDAENRVTKQMIEKKQLMHDLELLKIELSQKNLMIDNLKAEHMNRVDDLEEKVSENRHAKLMLQARLESQLKLQQEESQTKLERMRQEINAIMTRQHQLEEENERLQEKAGDLRKGLDNLNVLPGEKYLELKSTDQDQISLKDFVLVKIYEAANPYKLECESLHQQVDVLTRQLQSNEEDVATYQKEAEQERLSRSELEYRAQRLSLQVDELKSRLEQGDYKKSNFDNVLGERDSLDREVMEMKKSNTVLEASLKSKIDELHEYHKEMQATKQSLALLKQDKEYLNKHVQELSTRYNIMEDQLEQTTNQLNVAKQAREELYEKYITIREQYKSEYEVKLKEELSNISMKTNAELEKIRNDTKEMYERENRSLREARDNALSEKERAKNAEREATARYDQLLPEFRQLQVSADSKQSELQNDLKLKQFEVDRLQIVLDETSKNLNQTKLDYEKCNKKNEVLSKEFYALQNTSDKRVTSSEAEVKELKEKLHVYEKLEQELDDVIMQAAEIDNEVEAERVLFAYGYGANVPSTTKRRMQQSVHLARRVLQLERANTSLRNELDRESQKKDQLAEELHSATSLLNEAQQPYNYLIESIKTRDDQNQSLEKQLSLLQDDYRKLKQQNEELNRTKNGMAADLERLLNQREEMSVIKQVVLGLNPSQTTRTSTSVHGPFSRDRTSAQSSDIHVTAPKPTIFTKQEPPSWYRKLKQQNTNSKAR
;
A
#
# COMPACT_ATOMS: atom_id res chain seq x y z
N MET A 1 -56.40 2.65 91.23
CA MET A 1 -56.55 2.78 89.76
C MET A 1 -56.43 1.36 89.22
N SER A 2 -57.49 0.54 89.14
CA SER A 2 -58.84 0.76 88.59
C SER A 2 -58.81 0.75 87.05
N GLN A 3 -59.55 -0.10 86.31
CA GLN A 3 -60.58 -1.07 86.72
C GLN A 3 -60.73 -2.27 85.75
N SER A 4 -61.15 -3.40 86.34
CA SER A 4 -61.97 -4.53 85.82
C SER A 4 -62.78 -4.31 84.51
N TYR A 5 -63.06 -5.33 83.69
CA TYR A 5 -63.94 -6.48 84.05
C TYR A 5 -63.73 -7.80 83.29
N SER A 6 -64.38 -8.86 83.77
CA SER A 6 -64.12 -10.28 83.50
C SER A 6 -65.36 -11.11 83.09
N ARG A 7 -65.14 -12.21 82.33
CA ARG A 7 -65.88 -13.52 82.22
C ARG A 7 -65.57 -14.17 80.86
N SER A 8 -65.29 -15.46 80.62
CA SER A 8 -65.32 -16.77 81.36
C SER A 8 -66.48 -17.72 80.98
N ARG A 9 -66.13 -19.01 80.74
CA ARG A 9 -66.96 -20.23 80.48
C ARG A 9 -67.47 -20.43 79.03
N ARG A 10 -67.58 -21.65 78.44
CA ARG A 10 -67.15 -23.04 78.83
C ARG A 10 -67.46 -24.07 77.70
N ALA A 11 -66.65 -25.14 77.54
CA ALA A 11 -66.96 -26.44 76.85
C ALA A 11 -67.15 -26.43 75.31
N ARG A 12 -67.06 -27.56 74.54
CA ARG A 12 -66.44 -28.91 74.69
C ARG A 12 -66.62 -29.73 73.36
N SER A 13 -65.61 -30.53 72.96
CA SER A 13 -65.62 -31.47 71.79
C SER A 13 -65.63 -30.79 70.40
N GLY A 14 -65.18 -31.41 69.30
CA GLY A 14 -64.31 -32.58 69.14
C GLY A 14 -64.74 -33.59 68.05
N ARG A 15 -63.80 -33.87 67.10
CA ARG A 15 -63.76 -34.88 66.00
C ARG A 15 -64.34 -34.57 64.60
N HIS A 16 -63.64 -35.15 63.61
CA HIS A 16 -64.02 -35.51 62.21
C HIS A 16 -64.07 -34.36 61.16
N ILE A 17 -63.26 -34.44 60.07
CA ILE A 17 -63.46 -35.08 58.74
C ILE A 17 -64.45 -34.25 57.88
N GLU A 18 -64.15 -33.82 56.64
CA GLU A 18 -63.02 -34.03 55.69
C GLU A 18 -62.76 -32.71 54.90
N PRO A 19 -61.89 -32.60 53.87
CA PRO A 19 -61.61 -31.33 53.18
C PRO A 19 -62.63 -30.99 52.08
N ASP A 20 -62.58 -29.76 51.57
CA ASP A 20 -62.90 -29.49 50.17
C ASP A 20 -62.03 -28.34 49.60
N ASN A 21 -62.13 -28.11 48.30
CA ASN A 21 -61.13 -27.48 47.44
C ASN A 21 -61.66 -26.19 46.77
N THR A 22 -60.88 -25.11 46.76
CA THR A 22 -61.02 -23.90 45.90
C THR A 22 -59.77 -23.03 46.16
N MET A 23 -58.94 -22.60 45.20
CA MET A 23 -59.20 -21.79 43.98
C MET A 23 -59.91 -20.47 44.30
N SER A 24 -59.38 -19.28 44.03
CA SER A 24 -58.17 -18.88 43.27
C SER A 24 -57.43 -17.72 44.00
N ASP A 25 -56.48 -16.93 43.47
CA ASP A 25 -56.04 -16.63 42.09
C ASP A 25 -54.64 -15.97 42.06
N THR A 26 -54.11 -15.71 40.85
CA THR A 26 -53.03 -14.75 40.48
C THR A 26 -51.62 -14.91 41.14
N ASP A 27 -50.48 -14.63 40.50
CA ASP A 27 -50.21 -14.03 39.17
C ASP A 27 -48.77 -14.29 38.65
N THR A 28 -48.50 -13.83 37.41
CA THR A 28 -47.18 -13.51 36.81
C THR A 28 -46.15 -14.62 36.50
N ASP A 29 -46.13 -15.02 35.22
CA ASP A 29 -44.93 -15.50 34.52
C ASP A 29 -43.81 -14.44 34.44
N LEU A 30 -42.54 -14.86 34.33
CA LEU A 30 -41.51 -14.15 33.57
C LEU A 30 -40.37 -15.08 33.08
N ASN A 31 -40.17 -15.08 31.75
CA ASN A 31 -38.92 -15.30 31.00
C ASN A 31 -37.82 -16.25 31.56
N ASN A 32 -37.43 -17.23 30.73
CA ASN A 32 -36.22 -16.97 29.92
C ASN A 32 -36.24 -17.66 28.53
N THR A 33 -35.52 -17.06 27.59
CA THR A 33 -35.52 -17.41 26.16
C THR A 33 -34.63 -18.60 25.80
N SER A 34 -35.03 -19.32 24.75
CA SER A 34 -34.14 -20.09 23.87
C SER A 34 -34.47 -19.70 22.43
N ALA A 35 -33.47 -19.46 21.60
CA ALA A 35 -33.63 -18.97 20.22
C ALA A 35 -32.60 -19.60 19.28
N ASP A 36 -32.94 -19.60 17.99
CA ASP A 36 -32.36 -20.44 16.94
C ASP A 36 -30.90 -20.13 16.57
N VAL A 37 -30.20 -21.13 16.03
CA VAL A 37 -29.39 -20.96 14.81
C VAL A 37 -29.60 -22.18 13.90
N ASP A 38 -29.96 -21.89 12.65
CA ASP A 38 -30.21 -22.84 11.56
C ASP A 38 -28.90 -23.31 10.90
N SER A 39 -28.89 -24.50 10.29
CA SER A 39 -27.96 -24.86 9.20
C SER A 39 -28.34 -26.17 8.50
N SER A 40 -28.85 -26.05 7.28
CA SER A 40 -29.10 -27.17 6.38
C SER A 40 -27.82 -27.69 5.71
N SER A 41 -27.75 -28.99 5.44
CA SER A 41 -27.00 -29.48 4.28
C SER A 41 -27.64 -30.73 3.67
N THR A 42 -28.10 -30.59 2.44
CA THR A 42 -28.71 -31.64 1.62
C THR A 42 -27.63 -32.54 1.05
N PHE A 43 -27.88 -33.86 0.96
CA PHE A 43 -27.44 -34.59 -0.24
C PHE A 43 -28.39 -35.72 -0.61
N LEU A 44 -28.97 -35.61 -1.80
CA LEU A 44 -29.72 -36.67 -2.46
C LEU A 44 -28.77 -37.46 -3.36
N MET A 45 -28.85 -38.79 -3.37
CA MET A 45 -28.56 -39.52 -4.60
C MET A 45 -29.34 -40.83 -4.70
N SER A 46 -30.46 -40.76 -5.42
CA SER A 46 -31.12 -41.93 -5.99
C SER A 46 -30.47 -42.27 -7.34
N SER A 47 -30.29 -43.55 -7.63
CA SER A 47 -30.08 -44.04 -9.00
C SER A 47 -30.25 -45.56 -9.10
N SER A 48 -31.49 -45.98 -9.31
CA SER A 48 -31.77 -47.28 -9.94
C SER A 48 -31.44 -47.19 -11.43
N LEU A 49 -30.57 -48.06 -11.96
CA LEU A 49 -30.46 -48.30 -13.40
C LEU A 49 -30.10 -49.76 -13.67
N SER A 50 -31.09 -50.53 -14.10
CA SER A 50 -30.87 -51.78 -14.82
C SER A 50 -30.77 -51.46 -16.31
N THR A 51 -29.73 -51.95 -16.99
CA THR A 51 -29.71 -52.05 -18.46
C THR A 51 -29.21 -53.42 -18.87
N THR A 52 -30.02 -54.13 -19.64
CA THR A 52 -29.62 -55.32 -20.39
C THR A 52 -28.96 -54.91 -21.71
N ASN A 53 -28.06 -55.73 -22.25
CA ASN A 53 -28.24 -56.36 -23.56
C ASN A 53 -27.03 -57.21 -24.01
N ALA A 54 -27.36 -58.32 -24.67
CA ALA A 54 -26.71 -59.00 -25.79
C ALA A 54 -25.16 -59.07 -25.91
N ASP A 55 -24.69 -60.32 -25.94
CA ASP A 55 -23.86 -60.92 -27.00
C ASP A 55 -22.67 -60.13 -27.58
N SER A 56 -21.45 -60.59 -27.31
CA SER A 56 -20.71 -61.43 -28.29
C SER A 56 -19.32 -61.83 -27.78
N ASP A 57 -18.76 -62.91 -28.35
CA ASP A 57 -17.42 -63.41 -28.01
C ASP A 57 -16.29 -62.44 -28.39
N ALA A 58 -15.58 -61.92 -27.40
CA ALA A 58 -14.40 -61.07 -27.58
C ALA A 58 -13.25 -61.45 -26.62
N GLU A 59 -12.57 -62.55 -26.96
CA GLU A 59 -11.27 -63.04 -26.43
C GLU A 59 -10.98 -62.97 -24.91
N ASN A 60 -10.73 -64.14 -24.31
CA ASN A 60 -10.10 -64.28 -23.00
C ASN A 60 -8.66 -63.73 -22.97
N ARG A 61 -8.49 -62.42 -22.79
CA ARG A 61 -7.23 -61.79 -22.37
C ARG A 61 -7.42 -61.06 -21.05
N VAL A 62 -7.33 -61.82 -19.97
CA VAL A 62 -7.19 -61.27 -18.61
C VAL A 62 -5.84 -60.56 -18.53
N THR A 63 -5.82 -59.26 -18.83
CA THR A 63 -4.61 -58.45 -18.72
C THR A 63 -4.21 -58.28 -17.26
N LYS A 64 -2.90 -58.18 -16.99
CA LYS A 64 -2.35 -58.00 -15.63
C LYS A 64 -3.03 -56.84 -14.88
N GLN A 65 -3.26 -55.74 -15.59
CA GLN A 65 -3.98 -54.55 -15.11
C GLN A 65 -5.41 -54.84 -14.61
N MET A 66 -6.11 -55.82 -15.19
CA MET A 66 -7.47 -56.18 -14.79
C MET A 66 -7.49 -57.07 -13.53
N ILE A 67 -6.44 -57.85 -13.30
CA ILE A 67 -6.22 -58.55 -12.02
C ILE A 67 -5.82 -57.53 -10.96
N GLU A 68 -4.84 -56.67 -11.24
CA GLU A 68 -4.39 -55.60 -10.33
C GLU A 68 -5.55 -54.68 -9.92
N LYS A 69 -6.41 -54.28 -10.88
CA LYS A 69 -7.62 -53.50 -10.56
C LYS A 69 -8.61 -54.25 -9.67
N LYS A 70 -8.75 -55.58 -9.81
CA LYS A 70 -9.63 -56.40 -8.96
C LYS A 70 -9.02 -56.65 -7.57
N GLN A 71 -7.70 -56.83 -7.47
CA GLN A 71 -7.00 -56.90 -6.19
C GLN A 71 -7.12 -55.57 -5.45
N LEU A 72 -6.77 -54.44 -6.09
CA LEU A 72 -6.89 -53.11 -5.48
C LEU A 72 -8.34 -52.76 -5.07
N MET A 73 -9.36 -53.25 -5.79
CA MET A 73 -10.77 -53.15 -5.36
C MET A 73 -11.02 -53.97 -4.09
N HIS A 74 -10.56 -55.23 -4.05
CA HIS A 74 -10.74 -56.12 -2.90
C HIS A 74 -9.97 -55.64 -1.66
N ASP A 75 -8.73 -55.18 -1.83
CA ASP A 75 -7.90 -54.59 -0.77
C ASP A 75 -8.55 -53.32 -0.21
N LEU A 76 -9.18 -52.50 -1.07
CA LEU A 76 -9.92 -51.31 -0.68
C LEU A 76 -11.27 -51.64 0.00
N GLU A 77 -11.92 -52.74 -0.36
CA GLU A 77 -13.08 -53.30 0.37
C GLU A 77 -12.68 -53.86 1.74
N LEU A 78 -11.56 -54.59 1.83
CA LEU A 78 -10.99 -55.05 3.10
C LEU A 78 -10.62 -53.87 4.00
N LEU A 79 -9.96 -52.84 3.47
CA LEU A 79 -9.64 -51.62 4.22
C LEU A 79 -10.89 -50.85 4.67
N LYS A 80 -11.99 -50.85 3.88
CA LYS A 80 -13.29 -50.30 4.33
C LYS A 80 -13.91 -51.12 5.45
N ILE A 81 -13.81 -52.44 5.39
CA ILE A 81 -14.31 -53.34 6.44
C ILE A 81 -13.48 -53.14 7.71
N GLU A 82 -12.14 -53.10 7.63
CA GLU A 82 -11.29 -52.82 8.78
C GLU A 82 -11.57 -51.41 9.35
N LEU A 83 -11.67 -50.37 8.51
CA LEU A 83 -12.03 -49.03 8.95
C LEU A 83 -13.39 -48.99 9.68
N SER A 84 -14.41 -49.69 9.16
CA SER A 84 -15.71 -49.78 9.84
C SER A 84 -15.65 -50.55 11.15
N GLN A 85 -14.81 -51.59 11.26
CA GLN A 85 -14.56 -52.30 12.52
C GLN A 85 -13.78 -51.45 13.53
N LYS A 86 -12.77 -50.67 13.10
CA LYS A 86 -12.09 -49.71 13.98
C LYS A 86 -13.04 -48.63 14.46
N ASN A 87 -13.89 -48.08 13.59
CA ASN A 87 -14.90 -47.09 13.96
C ASN A 87 -15.91 -47.67 14.96
N LEU A 88 -16.45 -48.87 14.71
CA LEU A 88 -17.34 -49.56 15.64
C LEU A 88 -16.68 -49.79 17.01
N MET A 89 -15.39 -50.14 17.04
CA MET A 89 -14.66 -50.29 18.31
C MET A 89 -14.39 -48.96 19.01
N ILE A 90 -14.12 -47.89 18.26
CA ILE A 90 -14.01 -46.52 18.79
C ILE A 90 -15.35 -46.06 19.36
N ASP A 91 -16.47 -46.34 18.70
CA ASP A 91 -17.80 -45.92 19.14
C ASP A 91 -18.31 -46.75 20.32
N ASN A 92 -17.98 -48.05 20.40
CA ASN A 92 -18.17 -48.84 21.61
C ASN A 92 -17.34 -48.29 22.79
N LEU A 93 -16.06 -47.95 22.59
CA LEU A 93 -15.23 -47.35 23.63
C LEU A 93 -15.75 -45.97 24.06
N LYS A 94 -16.27 -45.15 23.14
CA LYS A 94 -16.99 -43.92 23.50
C LYS A 94 -18.23 -44.20 24.34
N ALA A 95 -19.03 -45.20 23.99
CA ALA A 95 -20.23 -45.57 24.75
C ALA A 95 -19.89 -46.10 26.15
N GLU A 96 -18.86 -46.94 26.28
CA GLU A 96 -18.33 -47.37 27.58
C GLU A 96 -17.83 -46.18 28.41
N HIS A 97 -17.08 -45.25 27.81
CA HIS A 97 -16.63 -44.03 28.49
C HIS A 97 -17.77 -43.07 28.85
N MET A 98 -18.80 -42.94 28.01
CA MET A 98 -19.98 -42.11 28.26
C MET A 98 -20.77 -42.67 29.45
N ASN A 99 -21.13 -43.95 29.39
CA ASN A 99 -21.75 -44.66 30.51
C ASN A 99 -20.91 -44.53 31.78
N ARG A 100 -19.57 -44.50 31.67
CA ARG A 100 -18.64 -44.34 32.81
C ARG A 100 -18.58 -42.92 33.36
N VAL A 101 -18.87 -41.90 32.55
CA VAL A 101 -19.07 -40.51 32.99
C VAL A 101 -20.41 -40.40 33.69
N ASP A 102 -21.50 -40.92 33.10
CA ASP A 102 -22.84 -40.93 33.71
C ASP A 102 -22.81 -41.64 35.09
N ASP A 103 -22.15 -42.80 35.18
CA ASP A 103 -21.82 -43.55 36.40
C ASP A 103 -21.19 -42.67 37.50
N LEU A 104 -20.36 -41.69 37.11
CA LEU A 104 -19.61 -40.83 38.01
C LEU A 104 -20.38 -39.54 38.33
N GLU A 105 -21.13 -38.98 37.38
CA GLU A 105 -22.00 -37.82 37.59
C GLU A 105 -23.18 -38.14 38.51
N GLU A 106 -23.76 -39.35 38.39
CA GLU A 106 -24.75 -39.85 39.36
C GLU A 106 -24.13 -39.95 40.76
N LYS A 107 -22.98 -40.61 40.91
CA LYS A 107 -22.29 -40.76 42.22
C LYS A 107 -21.83 -39.41 42.79
N VAL A 108 -21.45 -38.44 41.96
CA VAL A 108 -21.15 -37.05 42.40
C VAL A 108 -22.44 -36.36 42.87
N SER A 109 -23.57 -36.58 42.20
CA SER A 109 -24.87 -36.04 42.58
C SER A 109 -25.40 -36.64 43.88
N GLU A 110 -25.30 -37.97 44.07
CA GLU A 110 -25.58 -38.66 45.33
C GLU A 110 -24.73 -38.10 46.48
N ASN A 111 -23.41 -38.02 46.30
CA ASN A 111 -22.50 -37.49 47.32
C ASN A 111 -22.77 -36.01 47.63
N ARG A 112 -23.18 -35.21 46.62
CA ARG A 112 -23.61 -33.81 46.80
C ARG A 112 -24.90 -33.72 47.60
N HIS A 113 -25.88 -34.58 47.32
CA HIS A 113 -27.14 -34.65 48.09
C HIS A 113 -26.88 -35.12 49.53
N ALA A 114 -26.09 -36.18 49.73
CA ALA A 114 -25.68 -36.66 51.04
C ALA A 114 -24.95 -35.58 51.85
N LYS A 115 -24.03 -34.81 51.22
CA LYS A 115 -23.36 -33.66 51.85
C LYS A 115 -24.37 -32.59 52.27
N LEU A 116 -25.32 -32.22 51.42
CA LEU A 116 -26.34 -31.19 51.74
C LEU A 116 -27.25 -31.65 52.89
N MET A 117 -27.66 -32.92 52.90
CA MET A 117 -28.45 -33.50 53.99
C MET A 117 -27.66 -33.55 55.31
N LEU A 118 -26.36 -33.87 55.27
CA LEU A 118 -25.50 -33.85 56.45
C LEU A 118 -25.28 -32.41 56.96
N GLN A 119 -25.09 -31.45 56.06
CA GLN A 119 -24.94 -30.03 56.39
C GLN A 119 -26.22 -29.47 57.04
N ALA A 120 -27.39 -29.66 56.43
CA ALA A 120 -28.67 -29.22 56.98
C ALA A 120 -28.96 -29.84 58.37
N ARG A 121 -28.56 -31.11 58.57
CA ARG A 121 -28.65 -31.78 59.88
C ARG A 121 -27.70 -31.16 60.91
N LEU A 122 -26.47 -30.81 60.51
CA LEU A 122 -25.49 -30.17 61.39
C LEU A 122 -25.91 -28.73 61.76
N GLU A 123 -26.41 -27.96 60.80
CA GLU A 123 -26.92 -26.60 61.01
C GLU A 123 -28.16 -26.60 61.92
N SER A 124 -29.07 -27.55 61.73
CA SER A 124 -30.22 -27.77 62.64
C SER A 124 -29.77 -28.11 64.06
N GLN A 125 -28.78 -29.02 64.21
CA GLN A 125 -28.25 -29.40 65.52
C GLN A 125 -27.48 -28.25 66.21
N LEU A 126 -26.72 -27.45 65.45
CA LEU A 126 -26.07 -26.23 65.94
C LEU A 126 -27.08 -25.19 66.42
N LYS A 127 -28.13 -24.93 65.62
CA LYS A 127 -29.20 -24.00 65.98
C LYS A 127 -29.93 -24.44 67.25
N LEU A 128 -30.27 -25.73 67.37
CA LEU A 128 -30.92 -26.27 68.56
C LEU A 128 -30.01 -26.20 69.80
N GLN A 129 -28.70 -26.44 69.67
CA GLN A 129 -27.74 -26.21 70.76
C GLN A 129 -27.60 -24.72 71.13
N GLN A 130 -27.67 -23.80 70.16
CA GLN A 130 -27.67 -22.37 70.43
C GLN A 130 -28.94 -21.94 71.19
N GLU A 131 -30.12 -22.38 70.75
CA GLU A 131 -31.41 -22.13 71.42
C GLU A 131 -31.46 -22.75 72.83
N GLU A 132 -30.91 -23.96 73.03
CA GLU A 132 -30.71 -24.55 74.36
C GLU A 132 -29.76 -23.73 75.24
N SER A 133 -28.66 -23.21 74.67
CA SER A 133 -27.70 -22.40 75.43
C SER A 133 -28.29 -21.05 75.84
N GLN A 134 -29.05 -20.41 74.94
CA GLN A 134 -29.75 -19.16 75.21
C GLN A 134 -30.84 -19.35 76.26
N THR A 135 -31.68 -20.38 76.14
CA THR A 135 -32.73 -20.65 77.14
C THR A 135 -32.18 -21.05 78.52
N LYS A 136 -30.99 -21.67 78.60
CA LYS A 136 -30.26 -21.89 79.86
C LYS A 136 -29.71 -20.58 80.43
N LEU A 137 -29.13 -19.71 79.59
CA LEU A 137 -28.65 -18.39 79.99
C LEU A 137 -29.79 -17.49 80.49
N GLU A 138 -30.94 -17.52 79.81
CA GLU A 138 -32.10 -16.70 80.17
C GLU A 138 -32.75 -17.16 81.48
N ARG A 139 -32.82 -18.48 81.73
CA ARG A 139 -33.17 -19.02 83.06
C ARG A 139 -32.19 -18.57 84.14
N MET A 140 -30.88 -18.72 83.91
CA MET A 140 -29.85 -18.31 84.86
C MET A 140 -29.93 -16.80 85.17
N ARG A 141 -30.24 -15.96 84.17
CA ARG A 141 -30.51 -14.53 84.36
C ARG A 141 -31.77 -14.27 85.17
N GLN A 142 -32.86 -15.00 84.93
CA GLN A 142 -34.09 -14.89 85.71
C GLN A 142 -33.89 -15.33 87.17
N GLU A 143 -33.14 -16.42 87.39
CA GLU A 143 -32.75 -16.92 88.72
C GLU A 143 -31.84 -15.92 89.46
N ILE A 144 -30.81 -15.38 88.79
CA ILE A 144 -29.94 -14.34 89.36
C ILE A 144 -30.74 -13.06 89.68
N ASN A 145 -31.65 -12.63 88.82
CA ASN A 145 -32.50 -11.46 89.09
C ASN A 145 -33.48 -11.72 90.25
N ALA A 146 -34.03 -12.93 90.39
CA ALA A 146 -34.84 -13.33 91.53
C ALA A 146 -34.03 -13.37 92.84
N ILE A 147 -32.78 -13.84 92.78
CA ILE A 147 -31.85 -13.84 93.92
C ILE A 147 -31.48 -12.40 94.30
N MET A 148 -31.08 -11.54 93.36
CA MET A 148 -30.72 -10.15 93.64
C MET A 148 -31.91 -9.34 94.18
N THR A 149 -33.11 -9.51 93.63
CA THR A 149 -34.31 -8.84 94.18
C THR A 149 -34.69 -9.36 95.56
N ARG A 150 -34.49 -10.65 95.85
CA ARG A 150 -34.71 -11.18 97.21
C ARG A 150 -33.60 -10.76 98.19
N GLN A 151 -32.36 -10.66 97.74
CA GLN A 151 -31.24 -10.14 98.53
C GLN A 151 -31.48 -8.67 98.89
N HIS A 152 -31.83 -7.83 97.93
CA HIS A 152 -32.11 -6.42 98.17
C HIS A 152 -33.25 -6.20 99.17
N GLN A 153 -34.34 -6.98 99.07
CA GLN A 153 -35.41 -6.99 100.07
C GLN A 153 -34.92 -7.40 101.47
N LEU A 154 -34.06 -8.41 101.56
CA LEU A 154 -33.47 -8.85 102.83
C LEU A 154 -32.49 -7.82 103.41
N GLU A 155 -31.81 -7.06 102.56
CA GLU A 155 -30.93 -5.95 102.95
C GLU A 155 -31.75 -4.77 103.49
N GLU A 156 -32.82 -4.35 102.80
CA GLU A 156 -33.78 -3.35 103.31
C GLU A 156 -34.46 -3.80 104.62
N GLU A 157 -34.88 -5.07 104.71
CA GLU A 157 -35.47 -5.64 105.94
C GLU A 157 -34.44 -5.65 107.10
N ASN A 158 -33.18 -5.99 106.82
CA ASN A 158 -32.09 -6.04 107.80
C ASN A 158 -31.66 -4.64 108.25
N GLU A 159 -31.52 -3.67 107.34
CA GLU A 159 -31.22 -2.27 107.68
C GLU A 159 -32.31 -1.67 108.58
N ARG A 160 -33.58 -1.86 108.23
CA ARG A 160 -34.72 -1.41 109.05
C ARG A 160 -34.89 -2.18 110.38
N LEU A 161 -34.29 -3.36 110.51
CA LEU A 161 -34.19 -4.08 111.79
C LEU A 161 -32.99 -3.59 112.63
N GLN A 162 -31.86 -3.27 112.00
CA GLN A 162 -30.69 -2.71 112.65
C GLN A 162 -30.93 -1.29 113.16
N GLU A 163 -31.67 -0.46 112.42
CA GLU A 163 -32.11 0.87 112.87
C GLU A 163 -32.93 0.75 114.17
N LYS A 164 -33.97 -0.09 114.16
CA LYS A 164 -34.81 -0.36 115.33
C LYS A 164 -34.05 -0.97 116.51
N ALA A 165 -33.12 -1.89 116.25
CA ALA A 165 -32.27 -2.47 117.29
C ALA A 165 -31.27 -1.44 117.84
N GLY A 166 -30.79 -0.53 116.99
CA GLY A 166 -29.93 0.60 117.36
C GLY A 166 -30.66 1.59 118.27
N ASP A 167 -31.91 1.94 117.95
CA ASP A 167 -32.71 2.84 118.79
C ASP A 167 -33.09 2.23 120.14
N LEU A 168 -33.41 0.92 120.16
CA LEU A 168 -33.59 0.19 121.41
C LEU A 168 -32.30 0.14 122.27
N ARG A 169 -31.12 0.01 121.65
CA ARG A 169 -29.83 0.06 122.35
C ARG A 169 -29.49 1.45 122.89
N LYS A 170 -29.64 2.52 122.07
CA LYS A 170 -29.47 3.92 122.50
C LYS A 170 -30.36 4.27 123.70
N GLY A 171 -31.56 3.68 123.79
CA GLY A 171 -32.44 3.81 124.96
C GLY A 171 -31.88 3.20 126.26
N LEU A 172 -31.05 2.16 126.15
CA LEU A 172 -30.49 1.38 127.25
C LEU A 172 -29.05 1.76 127.64
N ASP A 173 -28.28 2.46 126.81
CA ASP A 173 -26.87 2.79 127.11
C ASP A 173 -26.68 3.73 128.33
N ASN A 174 -27.74 4.35 128.83
CA ASN A 174 -27.73 5.18 130.04
C ASN A 174 -28.65 4.59 131.13
N LEU A 175 -28.11 3.67 131.94
CA LEU A 175 -28.78 2.99 133.06
C LEU A 175 -28.00 3.22 134.37
N ASN A 176 -28.41 4.20 135.17
CA ASN A 176 -27.84 4.40 136.52
C ASN A 176 -28.50 3.48 137.54
N VAL A 177 -27.73 3.00 138.53
CA VAL A 177 -28.24 2.17 139.64
C VAL A 177 -29.28 2.95 140.44
N LEU A 178 -30.42 2.31 140.72
CA LEU A 178 -31.54 2.93 141.43
C LEU A 178 -31.26 3.11 142.94
N PRO A 179 -31.61 4.27 143.53
CA PRO A 179 -31.81 4.39 144.97
C PRO A 179 -32.97 3.49 145.42
N GLY A 180 -32.82 2.83 146.58
CA GLY A 180 -33.73 1.76 147.02
C GLY A 180 -35.19 2.17 147.23
N GLU A 181 -35.45 3.45 147.53
CA GLU A 181 -36.80 4.02 147.64
C GLU A 181 -37.58 3.88 146.33
N LYS A 182 -36.94 4.16 145.19
CA LYS A 182 -37.58 4.16 143.86
C LYS A 182 -37.82 2.75 143.30
N TYR A 183 -37.12 1.75 143.82
CA TYR A 183 -37.36 0.34 143.49
C TYR A 183 -38.69 -0.16 144.09
N LEU A 184 -39.07 0.31 145.29
CA LEU A 184 -40.36 -0.03 145.91
C LEU A 184 -41.54 0.53 145.11
N GLU A 185 -41.44 1.76 144.60
CA GLU A 185 -42.45 2.38 143.73
C GLU A 185 -42.68 1.55 142.45
N LEU A 186 -41.61 1.29 141.69
CA LEU A 186 -41.69 0.54 140.43
C LEU A 186 -42.17 -0.91 140.64
N LYS A 187 -41.84 -1.54 141.77
CA LYS A 187 -42.29 -2.90 142.11
C LYS A 187 -43.78 -2.97 142.50
N SER A 188 -44.43 -1.83 142.76
CA SER A 188 -45.86 -1.73 143.03
C SER A 188 -46.72 -1.47 141.78
N THR A 189 -46.09 -1.30 140.61
CA THR A 189 -46.77 -1.04 139.32
C THR A 189 -46.94 -2.34 138.53
N ASP A 190 -48.05 -2.47 137.78
CA ASP A 190 -48.37 -3.70 137.04
C ASP A 190 -47.55 -3.86 135.74
N GLN A 191 -47.22 -5.09 135.37
CA GLN A 191 -46.11 -5.38 134.44
C GLN A 191 -46.35 -4.89 133.01
N ASP A 192 -47.59 -4.87 132.54
CA ASP A 192 -47.96 -4.41 131.18
C ASP A 192 -47.93 -2.88 131.01
N GLN A 193 -47.61 -2.10 132.05
CA GLN A 193 -47.53 -0.63 132.01
C GLN A 193 -46.10 -0.09 132.22
N ILE A 194 -45.09 -0.95 132.37
CA ILE A 194 -43.71 -0.54 132.67
C ILE A 194 -42.88 -0.45 131.38
N SER A 195 -42.14 0.65 131.21
CA SER A 195 -41.20 0.81 130.09
C SER A 195 -40.10 -0.25 130.14
N LEU A 196 -39.68 -0.75 128.97
CA LEU A 196 -38.61 -1.76 128.86
C LEU A 196 -37.31 -1.34 129.58
N LYS A 197 -37.02 -0.03 129.62
CA LYS A 197 -35.88 0.53 130.35
C LYS A 197 -36.01 0.35 131.87
N ASP A 198 -37.19 0.61 132.42
CA ASP A 198 -37.44 0.56 133.86
C ASP A 198 -37.60 -0.88 134.36
N PHE A 199 -38.14 -1.79 133.52
CA PHE A 199 -38.13 -3.24 133.77
C PHE A 199 -36.71 -3.79 133.92
N VAL A 200 -35.78 -3.36 133.05
CA VAL A 200 -34.36 -3.73 133.13
C VAL A 200 -33.70 -3.16 134.40
N LEU A 201 -34.02 -1.91 134.79
CA LEU A 201 -33.51 -1.32 136.05
C LEU A 201 -33.94 -2.10 137.29
N VAL A 202 -35.21 -2.52 137.37
CA VAL A 202 -35.72 -3.35 138.48
C VAL A 202 -34.97 -4.68 138.54
N LYS A 203 -34.74 -5.36 137.40
CA LYS A 203 -34.03 -6.64 137.37
C LYS A 203 -32.53 -6.53 137.71
N ILE A 204 -31.87 -5.43 137.35
CA ILE A 204 -30.48 -5.16 137.77
C ILE A 204 -30.42 -4.96 139.29
N TYR A 205 -31.36 -4.21 139.88
CA TYR A 205 -31.40 -4.00 141.33
C TYR A 205 -31.67 -5.31 142.11
N GLU A 206 -32.63 -6.12 141.67
CA GLU A 206 -32.94 -7.43 142.29
C GLU A 206 -31.74 -8.39 142.25
N ALA A 207 -30.92 -8.37 141.20
CA ALA A 207 -29.75 -9.22 141.06
C ALA A 207 -28.52 -8.73 141.84
N ALA A 208 -28.29 -7.41 141.91
CA ALA A 208 -27.08 -6.84 142.51
C ALA A 208 -27.14 -6.66 144.04
N ASN A 209 -28.33 -6.36 144.59
CA ASN A 209 -28.48 -6.05 146.00
C ASN A 209 -28.12 -7.18 147.00
N PRO A 210 -28.44 -8.48 146.78
CA PRO A 210 -28.10 -9.52 147.75
C PRO A 210 -26.59 -9.70 147.91
N TYR A 211 -25.82 -9.73 146.81
CA TYR A 211 -24.36 -9.86 146.87
C TYR A 211 -23.67 -8.67 147.53
N LYS A 212 -24.24 -7.46 147.42
CA LYS A 212 -23.73 -6.27 148.12
C LYS A 212 -23.88 -6.40 149.65
N LEU A 213 -25.05 -6.85 150.10
CA LEU A 213 -25.33 -7.13 151.52
C LEU A 213 -24.48 -8.29 152.06
N GLU A 214 -24.26 -9.33 151.25
CA GLU A 214 -23.39 -10.46 151.60
C GLU A 214 -21.92 -10.02 151.76
N CYS A 215 -21.40 -9.19 150.83
CA CYS A 215 -20.04 -8.64 150.94
C CYS A 215 -19.86 -7.74 152.18
N GLU A 216 -20.85 -6.91 152.51
CA GLU A 216 -20.82 -6.04 153.70
C GLU A 216 -20.93 -6.85 155.01
N SER A 217 -21.75 -7.91 155.03
CA SER A 217 -21.86 -8.86 156.15
C SER A 217 -20.56 -9.63 156.39
N LEU A 218 -19.95 -10.17 155.32
CA LEU A 218 -18.68 -10.90 155.41
C LEU A 218 -17.52 -10.01 155.86
N HIS A 219 -17.47 -8.75 155.41
CA HIS A 219 -16.50 -7.78 155.94
C HIS A 219 -16.65 -7.59 157.45
N GLN A 220 -17.88 -7.38 157.95
CA GLN A 220 -18.14 -7.22 159.38
C GLN A 220 -17.79 -8.48 160.19
N GLN A 221 -18.01 -9.69 159.65
CA GLN A 221 -17.58 -10.93 160.29
C GLN A 221 -16.06 -11.06 160.40
N VAL A 222 -15.31 -10.72 159.34
CA VAL A 222 -13.82 -10.71 159.39
C VAL A 222 -13.33 -9.69 160.43
N ASP A 223 -13.94 -8.51 160.47
CA ASP A 223 -13.61 -7.43 161.40
C ASP A 223 -13.86 -7.80 162.87
N VAL A 224 -14.90 -8.60 163.16
CA VAL A 224 -15.18 -9.13 164.50
C VAL A 224 -14.21 -10.26 164.87
N LEU A 225 -13.98 -11.22 163.96
CA LEU A 225 -13.09 -12.35 164.20
C LEU A 225 -11.63 -11.89 164.39
N THR A 226 -11.18 -10.86 163.67
CA THR A 226 -9.83 -10.30 163.83
C THR A 226 -9.63 -9.68 165.21
N ARG A 227 -10.63 -8.94 165.73
CA ARG A 227 -10.59 -8.38 167.09
C ARG A 227 -10.65 -9.47 168.17
N GLN A 228 -11.42 -10.53 167.94
CA GLN A 228 -11.47 -11.69 168.84
C GLN A 228 -10.15 -12.46 168.85
N LEU A 229 -9.46 -12.59 167.71
CA LEU A 229 -8.13 -13.21 167.65
C LEU A 229 -7.12 -12.42 168.48
N GLN A 230 -7.08 -11.09 168.31
CA GLN A 230 -6.18 -10.21 169.06
C GLN A 230 -6.43 -10.25 170.57
N SER A 231 -7.70 -10.24 171.01
CA SER A 231 -8.03 -10.42 172.44
C SER A 231 -7.53 -11.75 172.99
N ASN A 232 -7.73 -12.85 172.24
CA ASN A 232 -7.26 -14.18 172.65
C ASN A 232 -5.72 -14.29 172.67
N GLU A 233 -5.02 -13.58 171.78
CA GLU A 233 -3.54 -13.52 171.79
C GLU A 233 -3.01 -12.76 173.02
N GLU A 234 -3.66 -11.66 173.42
CA GLU A 234 -3.36 -10.94 174.66
C GLU A 234 -3.66 -11.79 175.90
N ASP A 235 -4.83 -12.45 175.96
CA ASP A 235 -5.19 -13.35 177.06
C ASP A 235 -4.20 -14.52 177.19
N VAL A 236 -3.83 -15.18 176.09
CA VAL A 236 -2.84 -16.27 176.08
C VAL A 236 -1.46 -15.78 176.57
N ALA A 237 -1.05 -14.56 176.24
CA ALA A 237 0.19 -13.97 176.74
C ALA A 237 0.18 -13.75 178.26
N THR A 238 -0.99 -13.44 178.86
CA THR A 238 -1.11 -13.35 180.32
C THR A 238 -1.05 -14.72 180.99
N TYR A 239 -1.84 -15.70 180.52
CA TYR A 239 -1.86 -17.05 181.12
C TYR A 239 -0.52 -17.78 181.01
N GLN A 240 0.25 -17.58 179.93
CA GLN A 240 1.61 -18.14 179.83
C GLN A 240 2.54 -17.61 180.92
N LYS A 241 2.46 -16.31 181.24
CA LYS A 241 3.27 -15.67 182.28
C LYS A 241 2.91 -16.17 183.68
N GLU A 242 1.62 -16.37 183.96
CA GLU A 242 1.15 -16.94 185.22
C GLU A 242 1.58 -18.42 185.37
N ALA A 243 1.45 -19.22 184.30
CA ALA A 243 1.87 -20.62 184.30
C ALA A 243 3.38 -20.80 184.54
N GLU A 244 4.23 -19.89 184.08
CA GLU A 244 5.67 -19.93 184.37
C GLU A 244 5.99 -19.60 185.84
N GLN A 245 5.25 -18.68 186.48
CA GLN A 245 5.40 -18.43 187.93
C GLN A 245 4.93 -19.63 188.76
N GLU A 246 3.82 -20.26 188.39
CA GLU A 246 3.29 -21.44 189.10
C GLU A 246 4.16 -22.69 188.92
N ARG A 247 4.87 -22.81 187.79
CA ARG A 247 5.88 -23.87 187.58
C ARG A 247 7.07 -23.73 188.53
N LEU A 248 7.46 -22.50 188.89
CA LEU A 248 8.59 -22.24 189.80
C LEU A 248 8.21 -22.49 191.26
N SER A 249 7.02 -22.05 191.71
CA SER A 249 6.54 -22.27 193.08
C SER A 249 6.38 -23.76 193.42
N ARG A 250 5.85 -24.54 192.47
CA ARG A 250 5.62 -25.98 192.62
C ARG A 250 6.91 -26.80 192.79
N SER A 251 7.98 -26.41 192.10
CA SER A 251 9.31 -27.03 192.20
C SER A 251 9.87 -27.00 193.64
N GLU A 252 9.75 -25.86 194.33
CA GLU A 252 10.23 -25.72 195.72
C GLU A 252 9.41 -26.52 196.74
N LEU A 253 8.15 -26.83 196.43
CA LEU A 253 7.25 -27.60 197.29
C LEU A 253 7.48 -29.11 197.17
N GLU A 254 7.70 -29.63 195.95
CA GLU A 254 7.95 -31.06 195.73
C GLU A 254 9.27 -31.51 196.40
N TYR A 255 10.30 -30.66 196.41
CA TYR A 255 11.56 -30.90 197.15
C TYR A 255 11.37 -30.95 198.68
N ARG A 256 10.40 -30.21 199.24
CA ARG A 256 10.05 -30.29 200.67
C ARG A 256 9.32 -31.59 201.02
N ALA A 257 8.43 -32.06 200.14
CA ALA A 257 7.58 -33.22 200.40
C ALA A 257 8.38 -34.53 200.56
N GLN A 258 9.34 -34.78 199.66
CA GLN A 258 10.14 -36.01 199.68
C GLN A 258 10.93 -36.20 200.99
N ARG A 259 11.35 -35.10 201.64
CA ARG A 259 12.11 -35.15 202.90
C ARG A 259 11.28 -35.56 204.11
N LEU A 260 9.96 -35.40 204.07
CA LEU A 260 9.05 -35.75 205.17
C LEU A 260 8.56 -37.21 205.09
N SER A 261 8.40 -37.76 203.89
CA SER A 261 7.90 -39.13 203.70
C SER A 261 8.75 -40.19 204.41
N LEU A 262 10.08 -40.05 204.37
CA LEU A 262 11.04 -41.00 204.95
C LEU A 262 11.00 -41.09 206.49
N GLN A 263 10.38 -40.12 207.18
CA GLN A 263 10.26 -40.14 208.65
C GLN A 263 8.99 -40.86 209.15
N VAL A 264 8.04 -41.16 208.25
CA VAL A 264 6.73 -41.72 208.63
C VAL A 264 6.76 -43.25 208.73
N ASP A 265 7.60 -43.92 207.96
CA ASP A 265 7.62 -45.39 207.91
C ASP A 265 8.35 -46.04 209.09
N GLU A 266 9.31 -45.35 209.73
CA GLU A 266 10.02 -45.84 210.93
C GLU A 266 9.08 -46.01 212.15
N LEU A 267 8.05 -45.17 212.25
CA LEU A 267 7.12 -45.18 213.40
C LEU A 267 6.03 -46.26 213.31
N LYS A 268 5.71 -46.77 212.11
CA LYS A 268 4.64 -47.76 211.91
C LYS A 268 4.94 -49.11 212.54
N SER A 269 6.21 -49.52 212.56
CA SER A 269 6.65 -50.87 212.97
C SER A 269 6.53 -51.19 214.47
N ARG A 270 5.95 -50.31 215.31
CA ARG A 270 5.99 -50.43 216.78
C ARG A 270 4.64 -50.61 217.50
N LEU A 271 3.49 -50.50 216.84
CA LEU A 271 2.19 -50.44 217.53
C LEU A 271 1.24 -51.64 217.31
N GLU A 272 1.54 -52.57 216.40
CA GLU A 272 0.61 -53.65 216.02
C GLU A 272 0.46 -54.81 217.03
N GLN A 273 1.18 -54.79 218.16
CA GLN A 273 1.46 -56.00 218.96
C GLN A 273 0.65 -56.14 220.26
N GLY A 274 -0.35 -55.29 220.50
CA GLY A 274 -1.17 -55.31 221.72
C GLY A 274 -2.56 -55.95 221.56
N ASP A 275 -3.56 -55.23 222.06
CA ASP A 275 -4.94 -55.65 222.31
C ASP A 275 -5.93 -54.65 221.66
N TYR A 276 -7.27 -54.85 221.57
CA TYR A 276 -8.14 -55.82 222.25
C TYR A 276 -9.31 -56.33 221.36
N LYS A 277 -9.08 -56.45 220.04
CA LYS A 277 -9.61 -57.52 219.14
C LYS A 277 -11.09 -57.99 219.18
N LYS A 278 -12.06 -57.32 219.82
CA LYS A 278 -13.41 -57.90 220.05
C LYS A 278 -14.66 -57.12 219.65
N SER A 279 -14.56 -55.85 219.23
CA SER A 279 -15.75 -55.04 218.87
C SER A 279 -15.73 -54.45 217.45
N ASN A 280 -14.64 -54.63 216.69
CA ASN A 280 -14.45 -53.96 215.39
C ASN A 280 -14.64 -54.89 214.18
N PHE A 281 -14.89 -56.19 214.38
CA PHE A 281 -14.83 -57.17 213.29
C PHE A 281 -16.03 -57.07 212.35
N ASP A 282 -17.25 -56.94 212.90
CA ASP A 282 -18.49 -57.03 212.11
C ASP A 282 -18.76 -55.76 211.28
N ASN A 283 -18.51 -54.57 211.82
CA ASN A 283 -18.63 -53.31 211.07
C ASN A 283 -17.60 -53.22 209.94
N VAL A 284 -16.33 -53.56 210.21
CA VAL A 284 -15.27 -53.58 209.19
C VAL A 284 -15.55 -54.62 208.11
N LEU A 285 -16.25 -55.73 208.43
CA LEU A 285 -16.71 -56.68 207.42
C LEU A 285 -17.69 -56.04 206.43
N GLY A 286 -18.67 -55.27 206.93
CA GLY A 286 -19.67 -54.59 206.11
C GLY A 286 -19.09 -53.43 205.28
N GLU A 287 -18.20 -52.63 205.86
CA GLU A 287 -17.50 -51.55 205.14
C GLU A 287 -16.56 -52.11 204.07
N ARG A 288 -15.81 -53.18 204.38
CA ARG A 288 -15.05 -53.93 203.36
C ARG A 288 -15.96 -54.37 202.23
N ASP A 289 -17.09 -55.01 202.53
CA ASP A 289 -17.97 -55.55 201.49
C ASP A 289 -18.71 -54.47 200.69
N SER A 290 -18.72 -53.20 201.09
CA SER A 290 -19.10 -52.08 200.21
C SER A 290 -17.91 -51.63 199.35
N LEU A 291 -16.76 -51.38 199.99
CA LEU A 291 -15.56 -50.88 199.32
C LEU A 291 -15.00 -51.86 198.29
N ASP A 292 -15.04 -53.18 198.54
CA ASP A 292 -14.64 -54.19 197.55
C ASP A 292 -15.59 -54.22 196.34
N ARG A 293 -16.87 -53.89 196.51
CA ARG A 293 -17.82 -53.74 195.38
C ARG A 293 -17.53 -52.48 194.58
N GLU A 294 -17.33 -51.34 195.25
CA GLU A 294 -16.95 -50.07 194.60
C GLU A 294 -15.59 -50.19 193.89
N VAL A 295 -14.62 -50.87 194.50
CA VAL A 295 -13.31 -51.18 193.90
C VAL A 295 -13.43 -52.15 192.72
N MET A 296 -14.31 -53.16 192.78
CA MET A 296 -14.58 -54.02 191.62
C MET A 296 -15.27 -53.23 190.48
N GLU A 297 -16.21 -52.35 190.78
CA GLU A 297 -16.93 -51.55 189.79
C GLU A 297 -16.04 -50.48 189.15
N MET A 298 -15.19 -49.80 189.94
CA MET A 298 -14.17 -48.89 189.44
C MET A 298 -13.07 -49.61 188.65
N LYS A 299 -12.62 -50.81 189.08
CA LYS A 299 -11.71 -51.65 188.27
C LYS A 299 -12.36 -52.06 186.94
N LYS A 300 -13.62 -52.47 186.96
CA LYS A 300 -14.38 -52.83 185.75
C LYS A 300 -14.50 -51.63 184.80
N SER A 301 -14.89 -50.46 185.32
CA SER A 301 -14.92 -49.20 184.58
C SER A 301 -13.56 -48.87 183.96
N ASN A 302 -12.49 -48.95 184.75
CA ASN A 302 -11.13 -48.72 184.26
C ASN A 302 -10.71 -49.72 183.18
N THR A 303 -11.01 -51.02 183.31
CA THR A 303 -10.71 -52.00 182.24
C THR A 303 -11.49 -51.75 180.96
N VAL A 304 -12.71 -51.18 181.03
CA VAL A 304 -13.47 -50.77 179.85
C VAL A 304 -12.87 -49.51 179.21
N LEU A 305 -12.39 -48.56 180.02
CA LEU A 305 -11.70 -47.36 179.54
C LEU A 305 -10.32 -47.70 178.94
N GLU A 306 -9.56 -48.61 179.54
CA GLU A 306 -8.30 -49.13 179.00
C GLU A 306 -8.51 -49.89 177.68
N ALA A 307 -9.56 -50.71 177.58
CA ALA A 307 -9.93 -51.37 176.33
C ALA A 307 -10.36 -50.37 175.24
N SER A 308 -11.11 -49.32 175.62
CA SER A 308 -11.52 -48.24 174.71
C SER A 308 -10.33 -47.40 174.24
N LEU A 309 -9.44 -47.01 175.16
CA LEU A 309 -8.20 -46.29 174.86
C LEU A 309 -7.30 -47.12 173.94
N LYS A 310 -7.16 -48.43 174.22
CA LYS A 310 -6.43 -49.34 173.35
C LYS A 310 -7.07 -49.43 171.96
N SER A 311 -8.39 -49.55 171.86
CA SER A 311 -9.11 -49.51 170.57
C SER A 311 -8.81 -48.21 169.81
N LYS A 312 -8.75 -47.06 170.48
CA LYS A 312 -8.40 -45.78 169.82
C LYS A 312 -6.92 -45.67 169.45
N ILE A 313 -6.01 -46.28 170.21
CA ILE A 313 -4.60 -46.40 169.84
C ILE A 313 -4.44 -47.33 168.62
N ASP A 314 -5.15 -48.45 168.58
CA ASP A 314 -5.11 -49.41 167.47
C ASP A 314 -5.76 -48.79 166.20
N GLU A 315 -6.89 -48.08 166.32
CA GLU A 315 -7.48 -47.26 165.24
C GLU A 315 -6.50 -46.19 164.71
N LEU A 316 -5.84 -45.44 165.58
CA LEU A 316 -4.86 -44.42 165.17
C LEU A 316 -3.62 -45.04 164.48
N HIS A 317 -3.19 -46.23 164.89
CA HIS A 317 -2.15 -46.97 164.16
C HIS A 317 -2.63 -47.44 162.79
N GLU A 318 -3.88 -47.89 162.65
CA GLU A 318 -4.42 -48.28 161.35
C GLU A 318 -4.57 -47.07 160.41
N TYR A 319 -5.12 -45.96 160.87
CA TYR A 319 -5.15 -44.70 160.12
C TYR A 319 -3.73 -44.20 159.76
N HIS A 320 -2.72 -44.44 160.62
CA HIS A 320 -1.34 -44.13 160.25
C HIS A 320 -0.82 -45.05 159.13
N LYS A 321 -1.12 -46.36 159.16
CA LYS A 321 -0.77 -47.28 158.07
C LYS A 321 -1.47 -46.88 156.76
N GLU A 322 -2.76 -46.55 156.81
CA GLU A 322 -3.53 -46.07 155.66
C GLU A 322 -2.95 -44.75 155.11
N MET A 323 -2.58 -43.81 155.98
CA MET A 323 -1.89 -42.57 155.58
C MET A 323 -0.55 -42.85 154.90
N GLN A 324 0.26 -43.81 155.39
CA GLN A 324 1.53 -44.16 154.74
C GLN A 324 1.29 -44.92 153.41
N ALA A 325 0.31 -45.83 153.36
CA ALA A 325 -0.02 -46.57 152.14
C ALA A 325 -0.59 -45.66 151.04
N THR A 326 -1.49 -44.74 151.38
CA THR A 326 -1.99 -43.71 150.45
C THR A 326 -0.89 -42.75 150.02
N LYS A 327 0.04 -42.37 150.91
CA LYS A 327 1.22 -41.55 150.56
C LYS A 327 2.20 -42.28 149.61
N GLN A 328 2.41 -43.59 149.80
CA GLN A 328 3.19 -44.42 148.87
C GLN A 328 2.49 -44.59 147.52
N SER A 329 1.19 -44.87 147.51
CA SER A 329 0.36 -44.92 146.30
C SER A 329 0.40 -43.60 145.52
N LEU A 330 0.26 -42.46 146.21
CA LEU A 330 0.36 -41.13 145.62
C LEU A 330 1.76 -40.79 145.09
N ALA A 331 2.82 -41.37 145.66
CA ALA A 331 4.18 -41.26 145.10
C ALA A 331 4.34 -42.08 143.82
N LEU A 332 3.82 -43.31 143.77
CA LEU A 332 3.80 -44.14 142.56
C LEU A 332 2.97 -43.48 141.45
N LEU A 333 1.74 -43.02 141.74
CA LEU A 333 0.90 -42.31 140.77
C LEU A 333 1.54 -41.00 140.26
N LYS A 334 2.40 -40.34 141.04
CA LYS A 334 3.22 -39.21 140.56
C LYS A 334 4.30 -39.67 139.59
N GLN A 335 5.02 -40.75 139.91
CA GLN A 335 6.03 -41.33 139.03
C GLN A 335 5.41 -41.82 137.70
N ASP A 336 4.26 -42.48 137.75
CA ASP A 336 3.49 -42.91 136.57
C ASP A 336 3.01 -41.71 135.75
N LYS A 337 2.49 -40.66 136.40
CA LYS A 337 2.12 -39.40 135.73
C LYS A 337 3.33 -38.74 135.05
N GLU A 338 4.49 -38.71 135.69
CA GLU A 338 5.71 -38.16 135.11
C GLU A 338 6.24 -39.00 133.94
N TYR A 339 6.17 -40.33 134.04
CA TYR A 339 6.53 -41.25 132.96
C TYR A 339 5.59 -41.08 131.75
N LEU A 340 4.27 -41.10 131.98
CA LEU A 340 3.27 -40.89 130.93
C LEU A 340 3.38 -39.50 130.30
N ASN A 341 3.63 -38.44 131.09
CA ASN A 341 3.80 -37.09 130.56
C ASN A 341 5.07 -36.97 129.71
N LYS A 342 6.19 -37.58 130.13
CA LYS A 342 7.41 -37.69 129.29
C LYS A 342 7.11 -38.44 127.99
N HIS A 343 6.39 -39.55 128.05
CA HIS A 343 6.08 -40.33 126.85
C HIS A 343 5.09 -39.60 125.92
N VAL A 344 4.15 -38.81 126.45
CA VAL A 344 3.30 -37.90 125.65
C VAL A 344 4.13 -36.80 124.99
N GLN A 345 5.14 -36.24 125.69
CA GLN A 345 6.07 -35.27 125.10
C GLN A 345 6.98 -35.90 124.02
N GLU A 346 7.46 -37.12 124.21
CA GLU A 346 8.19 -37.90 123.19
C GLU A 346 7.31 -38.20 121.97
N LEU A 347 6.05 -38.58 122.17
CA LEU A 347 5.12 -38.85 121.08
C LEU A 347 4.69 -37.57 120.35
N SER A 348 4.47 -36.47 121.07
CA SER A 348 4.18 -35.16 120.46
C SER A 348 5.37 -34.61 119.67
N THR A 349 6.59 -34.68 120.21
CA THR A 349 7.79 -34.24 119.46
C THR A 349 8.04 -35.13 118.24
N ARG A 350 7.83 -36.45 118.32
CA ARG A 350 7.85 -37.34 117.14
C ARG A 350 6.74 -37.03 116.14
N TYR A 351 5.52 -36.72 116.61
CA TYR A 351 4.41 -36.33 115.75
C TYR A 351 4.76 -35.06 114.96
N ASN A 352 5.21 -34.00 115.64
CA ASN A 352 5.62 -32.74 115.00
C ASN A 352 6.73 -32.98 113.96
N ILE A 353 7.75 -33.78 114.27
CA ILE A 353 8.83 -34.11 113.32
C ILE A 353 8.30 -34.87 112.09
N MET A 354 7.29 -35.73 112.25
CA MET A 354 6.66 -36.44 111.13
C MET A 354 5.71 -35.54 110.33
N GLU A 355 5.08 -34.56 110.98
CA GLU A 355 4.25 -33.52 110.36
C GLU A 355 5.11 -32.54 109.54
N ASP A 356 6.24 -32.06 110.08
CA ASP A 356 7.26 -31.28 109.37
C ASP A 356 7.78 -32.04 108.13
N GLN A 357 8.05 -33.35 108.26
CA GLN A 357 8.49 -34.20 107.14
C GLN A 357 7.39 -34.41 106.10
N LEU A 358 6.12 -34.54 106.52
CA LEU A 358 4.98 -34.63 105.63
C LEU A 358 4.75 -33.31 104.87
N GLU A 359 4.91 -32.16 105.53
CA GLU A 359 4.81 -30.86 104.87
C GLU A 359 5.96 -30.66 103.87
N GLN A 360 7.21 -30.94 104.27
CA GLN A 360 8.37 -30.85 103.38
C GLN A 360 8.24 -31.75 102.16
N THR A 361 7.81 -33.00 102.32
CA THR A 361 7.60 -33.92 101.18
C THR A 361 6.41 -33.51 100.31
N THR A 362 5.34 -32.95 100.90
CA THR A 362 4.21 -32.38 100.17
C THR A 362 4.61 -31.15 99.35
N ASN A 363 5.42 -30.26 99.92
CA ASN A 363 5.96 -29.09 99.25
C ASN A 363 6.92 -29.47 98.11
N GLN A 364 7.82 -30.44 98.34
CA GLN A 364 8.68 -31.01 97.28
C GLN A 364 7.85 -31.64 96.14
N LEU A 365 6.79 -32.38 96.47
CA LEU A 365 5.87 -32.97 95.48
C LEU A 365 5.15 -31.88 94.67
N ASN A 366 4.74 -30.77 95.29
CA ASN A 366 4.06 -29.69 94.60
C ASN A 366 5.02 -28.89 93.69
N VAL A 367 6.25 -28.61 94.13
CA VAL A 367 7.31 -28.03 93.28
C VAL A 367 7.63 -28.96 92.10
N ALA A 368 7.68 -30.28 92.32
CA ALA A 368 7.91 -31.24 91.24
C ALA A 368 6.74 -31.31 90.23
N LYS A 369 5.49 -31.18 90.67
CA LYS A 369 4.32 -31.05 89.77
C LYS A 369 4.41 -29.79 88.92
N GLN A 370 4.67 -28.63 89.56
CA GLN A 370 4.80 -27.35 88.85
C GLN A 370 5.94 -27.39 87.83
N ALA A 371 7.14 -27.84 88.21
CA ALA A 371 8.28 -27.95 87.29
C ALA A 371 7.99 -28.88 86.10
N ARG A 372 7.24 -29.98 86.33
CA ARG A 372 6.76 -30.89 85.29
C ARG A 372 5.72 -30.21 84.37
N GLU A 373 4.79 -29.45 84.92
CA GLU A 373 3.77 -28.72 84.16
C GLU A 373 4.38 -27.60 83.32
N GLU A 374 5.31 -26.82 83.87
CA GLU A 374 6.13 -25.86 83.12
C GLU A 374 6.94 -26.51 81.99
N LEU A 375 7.49 -27.71 82.20
CA LEU A 375 8.20 -28.46 81.15
C LEU A 375 7.25 -28.95 80.06
N TYR A 376 6.04 -29.40 80.42
CA TYR A 376 5.01 -29.75 79.43
C TYR A 376 4.53 -28.53 78.64
N GLU A 377 4.30 -27.40 79.29
CA GLU A 377 3.93 -26.15 78.61
C GLU A 377 5.02 -25.71 77.64
N LYS A 378 6.29 -25.63 78.09
CA LYS A 378 7.44 -25.32 77.23
C LYS A 378 7.55 -26.30 76.05
N TYR A 379 7.36 -27.60 76.27
CA TYR A 379 7.34 -28.61 75.20
C TYR A 379 6.18 -28.41 74.21
N ILE A 380 4.97 -28.14 74.69
CA ILE A 380 3.78 -27.89 73.84
C ILE A 380 3.99 -26.62 73.01
N THR A 381 4.47 -25.54 73.63
CA THR A 381 4.77 -24.27 72.94
C THR A 381 5.82 -24.47 71.85
N ILE A 382 6.95 -25.12 72.16
CA ILE A 382 8.02 -25.40 71.18
C ILE A 382 7.51 -26.32 70.06
N ARG A 383 6.73 -27.35 70.38
CA ARG A 383 6.15 -28.27 69.39
C ARG A 383 5.18 -27.57 68.45
N GLU A 384 4.32 -26.69 68.97
CA GLU A 384 3.35 -25.96 68.15
C GLU A 384 4.02 -24.82 67.36
N GLN A 385 5.08 -24.20 67.90
CA GLN A 385 5.97 -23.29 67.15
C GLN A 385 6.61 -24.00 65.96
N TYR A 386 7.29 -25.13 66.16
CA TYR A 386 7.87 -25.90 65.05
C TYR A 386 6.82 -26.36 64.05
N LYS A 387 5.66 -26.87 64.51
CA LYS A 387 4.55 -27.25 63.61
C LYS A 387 4.07 -26.06 62.79
N SER A 388 3.87 -24.90 63.41
CA SER A 388 3.48 -23.66 62.73
C SER A 388 4.54 -23.22 61.71
N GLU A 389 5.82 -23.24 62.08
CA GLU A 389 6.92 -22.93 61.16
C GLU A 389 6.99 -23.88 59.96
N TYR A 390 6.84 -25.19 60.17
CA TYR A 390 6.81 -26.16 59.06
C TYR A 390 5.57 -25.99 58.19
N GLU A 391 4.40 -25.72 58.79
CA GLU A 391 3.18 -25.39 58.05
C GLU A 391 3.33 -24.10 57.23
N VAL A 392 3.96 -23.06 57.78
CA VAL A 392 4.21 -21.78 57.08
C VAL A 392 5.20 -21.98 55.94
N LYS A 393 6.36 -22.61 56.20
CA LYS A 393 7.38 -22.91 55.18
C LYS A 393 6.79 -23.77 54.05
N LEU A 394 5.98 -24.78 54.36
CA LEU A 394 5.30 -25.59 53.36
C LEU A 394 4.26 -24.78 52.55
N LYS A 395 3.49 -23.90 53.19
CA LYS A 395 2.56 -22.99 52.51
C LYS A 395 3.30 -21.98 51.62
N GLU A 396 4.44 -21.47 52.06
CA GLU A 396 5.31 -20.58 51.29
C GLU A 396 5.97 -21.31 50.11
N GLU A 397 6.47 -22.54 50.28
CA GLU A 397 7.03 -23.35 49.19
C GLU A 397 5.97 -23.70 48.14
N LEU A 398 4.79 -24.17 48.56
CA LEU A 398 3.66 -24.44 47.66
C LEU A 398 3.19 -23.17 46.94
N SER A 399 3.14 -22.02 47.63
CA SER A 399 2.82 -20.73 47.03
C SER A 399 3.89 -20.30 46.01
N ASN A 400 5.18 -20.41 46.35
CA ASN A 400 6.29 -20.10 45.46
C ASN A 400 6.32 -21.00 44.20
N ILE A 401 6.00 -22.29 44.34
CA ILE A 401 5.86 -23.21 43.21
C ILE A 401 4.66 -22.81 42.35
N SER A 402 3.50 -22.53 42.96
CA SER A 402 2.29 -22.07 42.25
C SER A 402 2.51 -20.75 41.50
N MET A 403 3.20 -19.78 42.12
CA MET A 403 3.55 -18.50 41.50
C MET A 403 4.54 -18.67 40.33
N LYS A 404 5.57 -19.53 40.49
CA LYS A 404 6.53 -19.83 39.41
C LYS A 404 5.86 -20.54 38.24
N THR A 405 5.12 -21.61 38.49
CA THR A 405 4.41 -22.35 37.43
C THR A 405 3.37 -21.50 36.72
N ASN A 406 2.62 -20.65 37.44
CA ASN A 406 1.69 -19.71 36.81
C ASN A 406 2.41 -18.61 36.00
N ALA A 407 3.57 -18.11 36.46
CA ALA A 407 4.38 -17.16 35.70
C ALA A 407 5.02 -17.80 34.45
N GLU A 408 5.45 -19.07 34.52
CA GLU A 408 5.95 -19.84 33.38
C GLU A 408 4.84 -20.13 32.37
N LEU A 409 3.64 -20.53 32.83
CA LEU A 409 2.46 -20.70 31.97
C LEU A 409 2.06 -19.38 31.27
N GLU A 410 2.05 -18.27 32.00
CA GLU A 410 1.70 -16.96 31.43
C GLU A 410 2.80 -16.45 30.48
N LYS A 411 4.08 -16.73 30.76
CA LYS A 411 5.16 -16.50 29.80
C LYS A 411 4.98 -17.34 28.54
N ILE A 412 4.69 -18.63 28.65
CA ILE A 412 4.44 -19.51 27.49
C ILE A 412 3.24 -19.02 26.67
N ARG A 413 2.15 -18.59 27.32
CA ARG A 413 0.99 -17.96 26.64
C ARG A 413 1.39 -16.71 25.86
N ASN A 414 2.19 -15.82 26.47
CA ASN A 414 2.65 -14.59 25.82
C ASN A 414 3.66 -14.85 24.69
N ASP A 415 4.66 -15.71 24.91
CA ASP A 415 5.63 -16.13 23.89
C ASP A 415 4.92 -16.76 22.67
N THR A 416 3.89 -17.59 22.91
CA THR A 416 3.05 -18.20 21.88
C THR A 416 2.16 -17.19 21.16
N LYS A 417 1.52 -16.27 21.89
CA LYS A 417 0.71 -15.18 21.33
C LYS A 417 1.55 -14.26 20.46
N GLU A 418 2.73 -13.86 20.91
CA GLU A 418 3.67 -13.09 20.11
C GLU A 418 4.14 -13.86 18.87
N MET A 419 4.40 -15.17 18.98
CA MET A 419 4.77 -15.99 17.82
C MET A 419 3.69 -15.94 16.75
N TYR A 420 2.42 -16.17 17.12
CA TYR A 420 1.30 -16.07 16.19
C TYR A 420 1.08 -14.64 15.67
N GLU A 421 1.33 -13.60 16.47
CA GLU A 421 1.28 -12.21 15.99
C GLU A 421 2.42 -11.85 15.03
N ARG A 422 3.62 -12.39 15.24
CA ARG A 422 4.77 -12.22 14.35
C ARG A 422 4.54 -12.95 13.02
N GLU A 423 4.02 -14.18 13.08
CA GLU A 423 3.59 -14.95 11.91
C GLU A 423 2.46 -14.24 11.15
N ASN A 424 1.41 -13.76 11.85
CA ASN A 424 0.32 -12.99 11.22
C ASN A 424 0.81 -11.69 10.57
N ARG A 425 1.81 -11.01 11.16
CA ARG A 425 2.45 -9.84 10.53
C ARG A 425 3.20 -10.24 9.26
N SER A 426 4.06 -11.26 9.34
CA SER A 426 4.81 -11.77 8.19
C SER A 426 3.91 -12.26 7.04
N LEU A 427 2.79 -12.95 7.35
CA LEU A 427 1.81 -13.39 6.35
C LEU A 427 1.06 -12.22 5.70
N ARG A 428 0.76 -11.14 6.45
CA ARG A 428 0.16 -9.92 5.89
C ARG A 428 1.15 -9.17 5.00
N GLU A 429 2.39 -9.02 5.44
CA GLU A 429 3.48 -8.42 4.66
C GLU A 429 3.75 -9.21 3.37
N ALA A 430 3.81 -10.55 3.44
CA ALA A 430 3.95 -11.42 2.27
C ALA A 430 2.76 -11.29 1.30
N ARG A 431 1.52 -11.25 1.81
CA ARG A 431 0.31 -10.99 1.01
C ARG A 431 0.38 -9.62 0.32
N ASP A 432 0.77 -8.58 1.04
CA ASP A 432 0.76 -7.20 0.53
C ASP A 432 1.90 -6.95 -0.48
N ASN A 433 3.05 -7.61 -0.29
CA ASN A 433 4.10 -7.71 -1.30
C ASN A 433 3.60 -8.43 -2.56
N ALA A 434 2.94 -9.59 -2.43
CA ALA A 434 2.38 -10.32 -3.58
C ALA A 434 1.27 -9.54 -4.31
N LEU A 435 0.46 -8.75 -3.60
CA LEU A 435 -0.52 -7.83 -4.19
C LEU A 435 0.17 -6.67 -4.94
N SER A 436 1.27 -6.13 -4.39
CA SER A 436 2.09 -5.11 -5.04
C SER A 436 2.75 -5.62 -6.32
N GLU A 437 3.34 -6.82 -6.29
CA GLU A 437 3.90 -7.49 -7.47
C GLU A 437 2.84 -7.79 -8.52
N LYS A 438 1.65 -8.26 -8.10
CA LYS A 438 0.50 -8.49 -9.00
C LYS A 438 0.07 -7.22 -9.73
N GLU A 439 -0.14 -6.10 -9.03
CA GLU A 439 -0.53 -4.85 -9.69
C GLU A 439 0.62 -4.26 -10.53
N ARG A 440 1.89 -4.51 -10.15
CA ARG A 440 3.06 -4.15 -10.97
C ARG A 440 3.10 -4.95 -12.28
N ALA A 441 2.88 -6.26 -12.22
CA ALA A 441 2.81 -7.13 -13.40
C ALA A 441 1.62 -6.75 -14.31
N LYS A 442 0.45 -6.50 -13.73
CA LYS A 442 -0.76 -6.03 -14.43
C LYS A 442 -0.61 -4.62 -15.05
N ASN A 443 0.21 -3.76 -14.46
CA ASN A 443 0.57 -2.48 -15.09
C ASN A 443 1.56 -2.67 -16.25
N ALA A 444 2.53 -3.59 -16.13
CA ALA A 444 3.39 -3.95 -17.26
C ALA A 444 2.61 -4.64 -18.40
N GLU A 445 1.61 -5.46 -18.09
CA GLU A 445 0.65 -6.05 -19.04
C GLU A 445 -0.15 -4.95 -19.77
N ARG A 446 -0.70 -3.98 -19.04
CA ARG A 446 -1.39 -2.81 -19.60
C ARG A 446 -0.48 -1.99 -20.51
N GLU A 447 0.76 -1.73 -20.11
CA GLU A 447 1.74 -1.03 -20.95
C GLU A 447 2.11 -1.82 -22.21
N ALA A 448 2.33 -3.13 -22.09
CA ALA A 448 2.63 -3.98 -23.24
C ALA A 448 1.46 -4.05 -24.23
N THR A 449 0.23 -4.15 -23.71
CA THR A 449 -1.00 -4.12 -24.51
C THR A 449 -1.18 -2.77 -25.18
N ALA A 450 -1.00 -1.66 -24.47
CA ALA A 450 -1.08 -0.31 -25.05
C ALA A 450 -0.02 -0.06 -26.14
N ARG A 451 1.20 -0.60 -25.99
CA ARG A 451 2.24 -0.55 -27.03
C ARG A 451 1.88 -1.43 -28.23
N TYR A 452 1.26 -2.59 -28.03
CA TYR A 452 0.74 -3.43 -29.10
C TYR A 452 -0.41 -2.73 -29.86
N ASP A 453 -1.35 -2.12 -29.15
CA ASP A 453 -2.48 -1.37 -29.72
C ASP A 453 -2.03 -0.09 -30.47
N GLN A 454 -0.84 0.45 -30.15
CA GLN A 454 -0.19 1.51 -30.92
C GLN A 454 0.55 0.97 -32.16
N LEU A 455 1.28 -0.14 -32.02
CA LEU A 455 2.07 -0.71 -33.11
C LEU A 455 1.21 -1.42 -34.17
N LEU A 456 0.05 -1.97 -33.80
CA LEU A 456 -0.88 -2.64 -34.71
C LEU A 456 -1.44 -1.73 -35.83
N PRO A 457 -1.95 -0.50 -35.56
CA PRO A 457 -2.35 0.42 -36.62
C PRO A 457 -1.16 0.95 -37.43
N GLU A 458 0.03 1.16 -36.83
CA GLU A 458 1.25 1.50 -37.58
C GLU A 458 1.62 0.39 -38.58
N PHE A 459 1.63 -0.88 -38.13
CA PHE A 459 1.87 -2.04 -38.98
C PHE A 459 0.82 -2.15 -40.10
N ARG A 460 -0.47 -1.97 -39.79
CA ARG A 460 -1.54 -1.98 -40.81
C ARG A 460 -1.40 -0.84 -41.82
N GLN A 461 -1.05 0.36 -41.38
CA GLN A 461 -0.81 1.50 -42.26
C GLN A 461 0.41 1.26 -43.16
N LEU A 462 1.48 0.69 -42.60
CA LEU A 462 2.69 0.36 -43.34
C LEU A 462 2.43 -0.76 -44.35
N GLN A 463 1.65 -1.79 -43.99
CA GLN A 463 1.16 -2.83 -44.88
C GLN A 463 0.34 -2.24 -46.04
N VAL A 464 -0.68 -1.43 -45.76
CA VAL A 464 -1.48 -0.77 -46.81
C VAL A 464 -0.61 0.11 -47.74
N SER A 465 0.42 0.77 -47.19
CA SER A 465 1.37 1.55 -48.00
C SER A 465 2.37 0.71 -48.81
N ALA A 466 2.56 -0.56 -48.44
CA ALA A 466 3.36 -1.53 -49.19
C ALA A 466 2.50 -2.17 -50.29
N ASP A 467 1.26 -2.56 -49.97
CA ASP A 467 0.27 -3.08 -50.92
C ASP A 467 -0.05 -2.03 -52.01
N SER A 468 -0.15 -0.73 -51.66
CA SER A 468 -0.36 0.34 -52.64
C SER A 468 0.85 0.48 -53.58
N LYS A 469 2.07 0.53 -53.05
CA LYS A 469 3.32 0.58 -53.85
C LYS A 469 3.51 -0.66 -54.70
N GLN A 470 3.12 -1.84 -54.21
CA GLN A 470 3.13 -3.07 -54.99
C GLN A 470 2.14 -2.98 -56.15
N SER A 471 0.94 -2.46 -55.92
CA SER A 471 -0.06 -2.22 -56.98
C SER A 471 0.42 -1.18 -58.01
N GLU A 472 1.02 -0.07 -57.57
CA GLU A 472 1.65 0.95 -58.41
C GLU A 472 2.73 0.33 -59.30
N LEU A 473 3.73 -0.35 -58.71
CA LEU A 473 4.82 -1.02 -59.43
C LEU A 473 4.30 -2.13 -60.36
N GLN A 474 3.24 -2.86 -59.98
CA GLN A 474 2.64 -3.89 -60.84
C GLN A 474 1.87 -3.27 -62.02
N ASN A 475 1.34 -2.06 -61.88
CA ASN A 475 0.68 -1.33 -62.96
C ASN A 475 1.72 -0.67 -63.89
N ASP A 476 2.79 -0.09 -63.34
CA ASP A 476 3.95 0.36 -64.13
C ASP A 476 4.57 -0.80 -64.93
N LEU A 477 4.71 -1.99 -64.33
CA LEU A 477 5.19 -3.18 -65.02
C LEU A 477 4.27 -3.59 -66.18
N LYS A 478 2.94 -3.51 -66.02
CA LYS A 478 1.98 -3.74 -67.12
C LYS A 478 2.13 -2.69 -68.22
N LEU A 479 2.27 -1.40 -67.86
CA LEU A 479 2.49 -0.32 -68.82
C LEU A 479 3.80 -0.52 -69.60
N LYS A 480 4.87 -0.94 -68.93
CA LYS A 480 6.15 -1.30 -69.59
C LYS A 480 6.05 -2.57 -70.43
N GLN A 481 5.25 -3.56 -70.03
CA GLN A 481 4.95 -4.69 -70.90
C GLN A 481 4.23 -4.24 -72.18
N PHE A 482 3.17 -3.40 -72.08
CA PHE A 482 2.48 -2.87 -73.26
C PHE A 482 3.38 -1.98 -74.13
N GLU A 483 4.31 -1.21 -73.54
CA GLU A 483 5.33 -0.47 -74.30
C GLU A 483 6.27 -1.43 -75.05
N VAL A 484 6.72 -2.51 -74.41
CA VAL A 484 7.59 -3.54 -75.01
C VAL A 484 6.85 -4.30 -76.12
N ASP A 485 5.61 -4.74 -75.89
CA ASP A 485 4.79 -5.45 -76.89
C ASP A 485 4.57 -4.56 -78.13
N ARG A 486 4.27 -3.27 -77.93
CA ARG A 486 4.14 -2.28 -79.00
C ARG A 486 5.46 -2.06 -79.75
N LEU A 487 6.58 -2.00 -79.03
CA LEU A 487 7.92 -1.89 -79.65
C LEU A 487 8.29 -3.17 -80.41
N GLN A 488 7.89 -4.35 -79.95
CA GLN A 488 8.10 -5.62 -80.64
C GLN A 488 7.30 -5.68 -81.95
N ILE A 489 6.04 -5.22 -81.95
CA ILE A 489 5.23 -5.10 -83.18
C ILE A 489 5.93 -4.18 -84.19
N VAL A 490 6.42 -3.01 -83.76
CA VAL A 490 7.16 -2.08 -84.63
C VAL A 490 8.50 -2.68 -85.09
N LEU A 491 9.19 -3.46 -84.25
CA LEU A 491 10.42 -4.17 -84.63
C LEU A 491 10.13 -5.26 -85.68
N ASP A 492 9.05 -6.02 -85.52
CA ASP A 492 8.61 -7.03 -86.48
C ASP A 492 8.19 -6.41 -87.82
N GLU A 493 7.47 -5.29 -87.80
CA GLU A 493 7.09 -4.53 -88.99
C GLU A 493 8.31 -3.93 -89.70
N THR A 494 9.23 -3.29 -88.97
CA THR A 494 10.46 -2.73 -89.56
C THR A 494 11.40 -3.83 -90.06
N SER A 495 11.45 -4.99 -89.40
CA SER A 495 12.16 -6.18 -89.87
C SER A 495 11.55 -6.76 -91.15
N LYS A 496 10.22 -6.88 -91.23
CA LYS A 496 9.49 -7.26 -92.47
C LYS A 496 9.76 -6.28 -93.60
N ASN A 497 9.69 -4.98 -93.34
CA ASN A 497 10.00 -3.92 -94.31
C ASN A 497 11.48 -3.94 -94.76
N LEU A 498 12.42 -4.22 -93.86
CA LEU A 498 13.83 -4.39 -94.19
C LEU A 498 14.07 -5.63 -95.06
N ASN A 499 13.39 -6.74 -94.78
CA ASN A 499 13.51 -7.96 -95.59
C ASN A 499 12.84 -7.81 -96.95
N GLN A 500 11.70 -7.11 -97.04
CA GLN A 500 11.08 -6.74 -98.31
C GLN A 500 11.98 -5.84 -99.15
N THR A 501 12.55 -4.78 -98.57
CA THR A 501 13.46 -3.86 -99.28
C THR A 501 14.79 -4.52 -99.67
N LYS A 502 15.33 -5.45 -98.88
CA LYS A 502 16.45 -6.33 -99.29
C LYS A 502 16.08 -7.20 -100.49
N LEU A 503 14.90 -7.84 -100.47
CA LEU A 503 14.43 -8.70 -101.55
C LEU A 503 14.15 -7.91 -102.84
N ASP A 504 13.64 -6.68 -102.74
CA ASP A 504 13.47 -5.79 -103.89
C ASP A 504 14.80 -5.19 -104.38
N TYR A 505 15.75 -4.92 -103.49
CA TYR A 505 17.15 -4.61 -103.86
C TYR A 505 17.79 -5.78 -104.61
N GLU A 506 17.63 -7.02 -104.15
CA GLU A 506 18.11 -8.22 -104.86
C GLU A 506 17.49 -8.35 -106.25
N LYS A 507 16.17 -8.15 -106.40
CA LYS A 507 15.51 -8.13 -107.72
C LYS A 507 16.11 -7.06 -108.62
N CYS A 508 16.32 -5.85 -108.09
CA CYS A 508 16.93 -4.75 -108.84
C CYS A 508 18.38 -5.05 -109.22
N ASN A 509 19.17 -5.65 -108.34
CA ASN A 509 20.55 -6.04 -108.62
C ASN A 509 20.62 -7.16 -109.67
N LYS A 510 19.80 -8.21 -109.53
CA LYS A 510 19.69 -9.30 -110.53
C LYS A 510 19.23 -8.77 -111.89
N LYS A 511 18.30 -7.80 -111.92
CA LYS A 511 17.91 -7.09 -113.16
C LYS A 511 19.05 -6.25 -113.72
N ASN A 512 19.82 -5.56 -112.87
CA ASN A 512 20.97 -4.76 -113.28
C ASN A 512 22.11 -5.65 -113.82
N GLU A 513 22.34 -6.83 -113.26
CA GLU A 513 23.27 -7.83 -113.79
C GLU A 513 22.83 -8.33 -115.18
N VAL A 514 21.54 -8.62 -115.37
CA VAL A 514 21.01 -9.03 -116.69
C VAL A 514 21.15 -7.90 -117.69
N LEU A 515 20.73 -6.67 -117.36
CA LEU A 515 20.91 -5.50 -118.20
C LEU A 515 22.39 -5.20 -118.48
N SER A 516 23.29 -5.47 -117.54
CA SER A 516 24.74 -5.33 -117.76
C SER A 516 25.27 -6.41 -118.71
N LYS A 517 24.81 -7.67 -118.59
CA LYS A 517 25.16 -8.76 -119.50
C LYS A 517 24.63 -8.50 -120.91
N GLU A 518 23.39 -8.01 -121.04
CA GLU A 518 22.79 -7.56 -122.30
C GLU A 518 23.55 -6.36 -122.89
N PHE A 519 23.89 -5.36 -122.07
CA PHE A 519 24.70 -4.21 -122.49
C PHE A 519 26.08 -4.64 -122.99
N TYR A 520 26.81 -5.50 -122.25
CA TYR A 520 28.10 -6.01 -122.71
C TYR A 520 27.98 -6.92 -123.94
N ALA A 521 26.89 -7.67 -124.12
CA ALA A 521 26.65 -8.44 -125.34
C ALA A 521 26.35 -7.53 -126.56
N LEU A 522 25.57 -6.47 -126.35
CA LEU A 522 25.26 -5.46 -127.36
C LEU A 522 26.48 -4.60 -127.70
N GLN A 523 27.29 -4.24 -126.71
CA GLN A 523 28.58 -3.56 -126.88
C GLN A 523 29.54 -4.44 -127.69
N ASN A 524 29.74 -5.71 -127.29
CA ASN A 524 30.59 -6.65 -128.03
C ASN A 524 30.12 -6.93 -129.46
N THR A 525 28.81 -6.86 -129.75
CA THR A 525 28.29 -6.98 -131.13
C THR A 525 28.34 -5.67 -131.90
N SER A 526 28.22 -4.52 -131.23
CA SER A 526 28.50 -3.20 -131.79
C SER A 526 29.98 -3.07 -132.17
N ASP A 527 30.90 -3.40 -131.28
CA ASP A 527 32.35 -3.28 -131.50
C ASP A 527 32.85 -4.24 -132.59
N LYS A 528 32.25 -5.43 -132.70
CA LYS A 528 32.45 -6.32 -133.86
C LYS A 528 31.97 -5.71 -135.18
N ARG A 529 30.85 -4.97 -135.18
CA ARG A 529 30.38 -4.26 -136.37
C ARG A 529 31.23 -3.04 -136.69
N VAL A 530 31.64 -2.27 -135.68
CA VAL A 530 32.55 -1.12 -135.82
C VAL A 530 33.88 -1.58 -136.40
N THR A 531 34.55 -2.56 -135.79
CA THR A 531 35.83 -3.09 -136.31
C THR A 531 35.70 -3.72 -137.70
N SER A 532 34.58 -4.38 -138.02
CA SER A 532 34.31 -4.87 -139.39
C SER A 532 34.19 -3.72 -140.39
N SER A 533 33.40 -2.68 -140.08
CA SER A 533 33.24 -1.53 -140.99
C SER A 533 34.44 -0.59 -141.00
N GLU A 534 35.26 -0.55 -139.95
CA GLU A 534 36.57 0.12 -139.95
C GLU A 534 37.57 -0.61 -140.86
N ALA A 535 37.53 -1.95 -140.91
CA ALA A 535 38.30 -2.73 -141.88
C ALA A 535 37.83 -2.50 -143.32
N GLU A 536 36.52 -2.52 -143.58
CA GLU A 536 35.93 -2.17 -144.89
C GLU A 536 36.31 -0.74 -145.32
N VAL A 537 36.20 0.23 -144.41
CA VAL A 537 36.58 1.63 -144.66
C VAL A 537 38.08 1.78 -144.88
N LYS A 538 38.92 0.98 -144.21
CA LYS A 538 40.37 0.96 -144.45
C LYS A 538 40.69 0.41 -145.85
N GLU A 539 40.08 -0.71 -146.24
CA GLU A 539 40.25 -1.30 -147.58
C GLU A 539 39.77 -0.34 -148.68
N LEU A 540 38.64 0.33 -148.48
CA LEU A 540 38.12 1.35 -149.40
C LEU A 540 39.03 2.59 -149.48
N LYS A 541 39.63 3.03 -148.36
CA LYS A 541 40.62 4.11 -148.35
C LYS A 541 41.92 3.74 -149.05
N GLU A 542 42.41 2.51 -148.86
CA GLU A 542 43.61 2.03 -149.57
C GLU A 542 43.34 1.88 -151.07
N LYS A 543 42.13 1.50 -151.49
CA LYS A 543 41.68 1.56 -152.89
C LYS A 543 41.60 3.00 -153.42
N LEU A 544 41.01 3.93 -152.66
CA LEU A 544 40.90 5.35 -153.04
C LEU A 544 42.28 5.97 -153.24
N HIS A 545 43.22 5.73 -152.32
CA HIS A 545 44.57 6.28 -152.37
C HIS A 545 45.35 5.86 -153.64
N VAL A 546 45.11 4.64 -154.15
CA VAL A 546 45.68 4.19 -155.43
C VAL A 546 45.10 4.96 -156.62
N TYR A 547 43.83 5.36 -156.59
CA TYR A 547 43.23 6.21 -157.63
C TYR A 547 43.69 7.67 -157.52
N GLU A 548 43.70 8.26 -156.31
CA GLU A 548 44.16 9.63 -156.07
C GLU A 548 45.59 9.85 -156.61
N LYS A 549 46.47 8.87 -156.39
CA LYS A 549 47.85 8.92 -156.89
C LYS A 549 47.94 8.88 -158.42
N LEU A 550 47.04 8.15 -159.08
CA LEU A 550 46.96 8.08 -160.55
C LEU A 550 46.41 9.38 -161.16
N GLU A 551 45.48 10.05 -160.47
CA GLU A 551 45.00 11.38 -160.89
C GLU A 551 46.09 12.45 -160.74
N GLN A 552 46.86 12.42 -159.64
CA GLN A 552 47.97 13.35 -159.42
C GLN A 552 49.08 13.20 -160.48
N GLU A 553 49.39 11.96 -160.89
CA GLU A 553 50.33 11.67 -161.99
C GLU A 553 49.83 12.15 -163.37
N LEU A 554 48.54 12.45 -163.54
CA LEU A 554 47.97 13.04 -164.77
C LEU A 554 47.97 14.58 -164.75
N ASP A 555 47.66 15.21 -163.62
CA ASP A 555 47.63 16.67 -163.50
C ASP A 555 49.02 17.31 -163.68
N ASP A 556 50.09 16.69 -163.15
CA ASP A 556 51.47 17.16 -163.36
C ASP A 556 51.85 17.19 -164.85
N VAL A 557 51.36 16.23 -165.65
CA VAL A 557 51.60 16.19 -167.12
C VAL A 557 50.82 17.30 -167.84
N ILE A 558 49.60 17.61 -167.40
CA ILE A 558 48.81 18.74 -167.93
C ILE A 558 49.52 20.07 -167.62
N MET A 559 50.05 20.21 -166.41
CA MET A 559 50.74 21.42 -165.95
C MET A 559 52.06 21.65 -166.71
N GLN A 560 52.91 20.61 -166.86
CA GLN A 560 54.14 20.69 -167.67
C GLN A 560 53.86 21.01 -169.15
N ALA A 561 52.78 20.47 -169.72
CA ALA A 561 52.37 20.80 -171.09
C ALA A 561 51.84 22.24 -171.26
N ALA A 562 51.35 22.87 -170.19
CA ALA A 562 50.79 24.23 -170.23
C ALA A 562 51.86 25.34 -170.17
N GLU A 563 53.03 25.09 -169.59
CA GLU A 563 54.11 26.09 -169.47
C GLU A 563 54.98 26.22 -170.73
N ILE A 564 54.92 25.27 -171.68
CA ILE A 564 55.75 25.27 -172.89
C ILE A 564 55.12 26.15 -173.98
N ASP A 565 55.74 27.28 -174.32
CA ASP A 565 55.21 28.22 -175.31
C ASP A 565 55.15 27.67 -176.76
N ASN A 566 55.89 26.61 -177.07
CA ASN A 566 55.97 26.01 -178.41
C ASN A 566 54.97 24.84 -178.58
N GLU A 567 53.94 25.03 -179.41
CA GLU A 567 52.78 24.13 -179.52
C GLU A 567 53.13 22.69 -179.97
N VAL A 568 54.06 22.54 -180.91
CA VAL A 568 54.54 21.22 -181.41
C VAL A 568 55.35 20.47 -180.35
N GLU A 569 55.96 21.20 -179.41
CA GLU A 569 56.82 20.65 -178.37
C GLU A 569 55.99 20.21 -177.13
N ALA A 570 54.92 20.95 -176.83
CA ALA A 570 53.91 20.54 -175.84
C ALA A 570 53.19 19.23 -176.24
N GLU A 571 52.82 19.03 -177.51
CA GLU A 571 52.29 17.75 -177.99
C GLU A 571 53.30 16.60 -177.80
N ARG A 572 54.60 16.89 -177.87
CA ARG A 572 55.68 15.90 -177.72
C ARG A 572 55.87 15.46 -176.27
N VAL A 573 55.76 16.39 -175.31
CA VAL A 573 55.80 16.09 -173.87
C VAL A 573 54.57 15.28 -173.44
N LEU A 574 53.38 15.64 -173.94
CA LEU A 574 52.18 14.82 -173.78
C LEU A 574 52.40 13.40 -174.30
N PHE A 575 52.88 13.24 -175.55
CA PHE A 575 53.12 11.92 -176.14
C PHE A 575 54.15 11.07 -175.37
N ALA A 576 55.17 11.69 -174.78
CA ALA A 576 56.21 11.01 -174.00
C ALA A 576 55.64 10.29 -172.76
N TYR A 577 54.59 10.83 -172.13
CA TYR A 577 53.84 10.18 -171.04
C TYR A 577 52.80 9.15 -171.53
N GLY A 578 53.06 8.50 -172.68
CA GLY A 578 52.27 7.37 -173.18
C GLY A 578 50.98 7.75 -173.94
N TYR A 579 50.77 9.03 -174.25
CA TYR A 579 49.54 9.56 -174.84
C TYR A 579 49.38 9.27 -176.35
N GLY A 580 49.44 7.99 -176.70
CA GLY A 580 49.21 7.46 -178.05
C GLY A 580 48.65 6.03 -178.10
N ALA A 581 48.74 5.25 -177.01
CA ALA A 581 48.46 3.82 -177.05
C ALA A 581 47.05 3.38 -176.63
N ASN A 582 46.45 3.96 -175.56
CA ASN A 582 45.31 3.34 -174.88
C ASN A 582 44.27 4.31 -174.24
N VAL A 583 44.16 5.56 -174.72
CA VAL A 583 43.17 6.54 -174.20
C VAL A 583 42.04 6.78 -175.21
N PRO A 584 40.74 6.66 -174.82
CA PRO A 584 39.61 6.94 -175.70
C PRO A 584 39.58 8.37 -176.27
N SER A 585 39.10 8.51 -177.51
CA SER A 585 39.19 9.74 -178.31
C SER A 585 38.48 10.97 -177.72
N THR A 586 37.47 10.76 -176.88
CA THR A 586 36.76 11.83 -176.16
C THR A 586 37.63 12.48 -175.07
N THR A 587 38.43 11.70 -174.35
CA THR A 587 39.32 12.19 -173.27
C THR A 587 40.46 13.03 -173.84
N LYS A 588 41.07 12.61 -174.97
CA LYS A 588 42.12 13.38 -175.66
C LYS A 588 41.68 14.82 -175.94
N ARG A 589 40.45 15.01 -176.45
CA ARG A 589 39.91 16.36 -176.75
C ARG A 589 39.67 17.20 -175.50
N ARG A 590 39.24 16.57 -174.39
CA ARG A 590 39.03 17.25 -173.10
C ARG A 590 40.34 17.79 -172.54
N MET A 591 41.41 16.99 -172.57
CA MET A 591 42.69 17.38 -171.96
C MET A 591 43.38 18.53 -172.71
N GLN A 592 43.27 18.58 -174.04
CA GLN A 592 43.69 19.76 -174.83
C GLN A 592 42.93 21.03 -174.41
N GLN A 593 41.62 20.93 -174.12
CA GLN A 593 40.82 22.07 -173.64
C GLN A 593 41.23 22.53 -172.24
N SER A 594 41.60 21.60 -171.33
CA SER A 594 42.12 21.94 -170.00
C SER A 594 43.39 22.79 -170.06
N VAL A 595 44.35 22.43 -170.93
CA VAL A 595 45.61 23.17 -171.12
C VAL A 595 45.36 24.63 -171.56
N HIS A 596 44.47 24.86 -172.53
CA HIS A 596 44.12 26.21 -172.97
C HIS A 596 43.38 27.02 -171.89
N LEU A 597 42.55 26.37 -171.06
CA LEU A 597 41.83 27.03 -169.97
C LEU A 597 42.78 27.48 -168.83
N ALA A 598 43.74 26.64 -168.46
CA ALA A 598 44.74 26.96 -167.43
C ALA A 598 45.50 28.27 -167.76
N ARG A 599 45.97 28.42 -169.01
CA ARG A 599 46.64 29.64 -169.48
C ARG A 599 45.77 30.91 -169.34
N ARG A 600 44.45 30.80 -169.44
CA ARG A 600 43.53 31.96 -169.41
C ARG A 600 43.25 32.47 -168.00
N VAL A 601 43.18 31.57 -167.01
CA VAL A 601 42.88 31.94 -165.60
C VAL A 601 44.05 32.68 -164.97
N LEU A 602 45.28 32.19 -165.19
CA LEU A 602 46.53 32.69 -164.58
C LEU A 602 46.84 34.17 -164.91
N GLN A 603 46.28 34.71 -166.00
CA GLN A 603 46.38 36.13 -166.34
C GLN A 603 45.41 37.03 -165.54
N LEU A 604 44.23 36.52 -165.15
CA LEU A 604 43.16 37.33 -164.55
C LEU A 604 43.36 37.58 -163.05
N GLU A 605 43.88 36.61 -162.31
CA GLU A 605 44.07 36.74 -160.86
C GLU A 605 45.09 37.84 -160.50
N ARG A 606 46.17 37.97 -161.30
CA ARG A 606 47.24 38.96 -161.10
C ARG A 606 46.73 40.41 -161.09
N ALA A 607 45.61 40.71 -161.75
CA ALA A 607 45.03 42.05 -161.79
C ALA A 607 44.18 42.39 -160.54
N ASN A 608 43.50 41.40 -159.95
CA ASN A 608 42.48 41.63 -158.91
C ASN A 608 43.11 42.04 -157.56
N THR A 609 44.25 41.43 -157.22
CA THR A 609 44.97 41.66 -155.95
C THR A 609 45.47 43.09 -155.80
N SER A 610 45.77 43.79 -156.91
CA SER A 610 46.32 45.16 -156.87
C SER A 610 45.33 46.17 -156.30
N LEU A 611 44.05 46.07 -156.67
CA LEU A 611 43.04 47.11 -156.41
C LEU A 611 42.55 47.14 -154.94
N ARG A 612 42.68 46.03 -154.20
CA ARG A 612 42.20 45.96 -152.81
C ARG A 612 43.08 46.76 -151.83
N ASN A 613 44.38 46.85 -152.10
CA ASN A 613 45.36 47.44 -151.18
C ASN A 613 45.35 48.98 -151.12
N GLU A 614 44.60 49.66 -152.00
CA GLU A 614 44.47 51.12 -152.00
C GLU A 614 43.31 51.60 -151.11
N LEU A 615 42.24 50.80 -150.97
CA LEU A 615 41.01 51.19 -150.30
C LEU A 615 41.18 51.41 -148.78
N ASP A 616 41.91 50.50 -148.10
CA ASP A 616 42.05 50.54 -146.64
C ASP A 616 42.81 51.78 -146.13
N ARG A 617 43.70 52.37 -146.96
CA ARG A 617 44.57 53.49 -146.56
C ARG A 617 43.83 54.81 -146.36
N GLU A 618 42.76 55.06 -147.11
CA GLU A 618 42.01 56.31 -146.97
C GLU A 618 41.00 56.27 -145.80
N SER A 619 40.61 55.08 -145.33
CA SER A 619 39.71 54.97 -144.17
C SER A 619 40.37 55.52 -142.89
N GLN A 620 41.63 55.19 -142.64
CA GLN A 620 42.31 55.51 -141.37
C GLN A 620 42.56 57.02 -141.14
N LYS A 621 42.64 57.83 -142.21
CA LYS A 621 42.83 59.29 -142.08
C LYS A 621 41.59 60.02 -141.56
N LYS A 622 40.40 59.43 -141.78
CA LYS A 622 39.12 60.07 -141.50
C LYS A 622 38.88 60.24 -139.99
N ASP A 623 39.26 59.24 -139.21
CA ASP A 623 38.89 59.16 -137.79
C ASP A 623 39.71 60.14 -136.93
N GLN A 624 40.96 60.42 -137.30
CA GLN A 624 41.84 61.35 -136.58
C GLN A 624 41.31 62.80 -136.56
N LEU A 625 40.61 63.23 -137.60
CA LEU A 625 40.00 64.57 -137.69
C LEU A 625 38.74 64.74 -136.82
N ALA A 626 38.20 63.67 -136.24
CA ALA A 626 36.98 63.72 -135.44
C ALA A 626 37.23 64.17 -133.98
N GLU A 627 38.39 63.84 -133.41
CA GLU A 627 38.68 64.09 -131.99
C GLU A 627 39.01 65.57 -131.71
N GLU A 628 39.75 66.26 -132.59
CA GLU A 628 40.14 67.67 -132.43
C GLU A 628 38.92 68.61 -132.31
N LEU A 629 37.84 68.30 -133.04
CA LEU A 629 36.60 69.08 -133.05
C LEU A 629 35.87 69.05 -131.68
N HIS A 630 36.08 67.99 -130.89
CA HIS A 630 35.40 67.81 -129.62
C HIS A 630 35.92 68.79 -128.54
N SER A 631 37.25 68.93 -128.42
CA SER A 631 37.87 69.80 -127.40
C SER A 631 37.51 71.28 -127.56
N ALA A 632 37.46 71.79 -128.80
CA ALA A 632 37.11 73.19 -129.07
C ALA A 632 35.69 73.56 -128.63
N THR A 633 34.77 72.59 -128.62
CA THR A 633 33.35 72.81 -128.32
C THR A 633 33.07 72.95 -126.81
N SER A 634 33.94 72.40 -125.96
CA SER A 634 33.75 72.42 -124.49
C SER A 634 33.97 73.80 -123.87
N LEU A 635 35.08 74.45 -124.23
CA LEU A 635 35.53 75.75 -123.69
C LEU A 635 34.56 76.92 -123.92
N LEU A 636 33.65 76.82 -124.89
CA LEU A 636 32.72 77.90 -125.22
C LEU A 636 31.55 78.03 -124.22
N ASN A 637 31.18 76.95 -123.52
CA ASN A 637 29.99 76.94 -122.65
C ASN A 637 30.19 77.66 -121.29
N GLU A 638 31.43 77.86 -120.87
CA GLU A 638 31.75 78.33 -119.51
C GLU A 638 31.62 79.87 -119.37
N ALA A 639 31.71 80.61 -120.47
CA ALA A 639 31.89 82.07 -120.49
C ALA A 639 30.62 82.93 -120.39
N GLN A 640 29.42 82.34 -120.36
CA GLN A 640 28.14 83.07 -120.49
C GLN A 640 27.14 82.88 -119.33
N GLN A 641 27.58 82.52 -118.12
CA GLN A 641 26.66 82.09 -117.04
C GLN A 641 25.46 83.03 -116.68
N PRO A 642 25.56 84.38 -116.66
CA PRO A 642 24.37 85.23 -116.49
C PRO A 642 23.40 85.20 -117.67
N TYR A 643 23.92 84.91 -118.88
CA TYR A 643 23.14 84.72 -120.09
C TYR A 643 22.63 83.28 -120.22
N ASN A 644 23.30 82.26 -119.69
CA ASN A 644 22.83 80.87 -119.76
C ASN A 644 21.49 80.67 -119.03
N TYR A 645 21.32 81.23 -117.82
CA TYR A 645 20.01 81.20 -117.13
C TYR A 645 18.90 81.91 -117.93
N LEU A 646 19.26 82.99 -118.65
CA LEU A 646 18.35 83.67 -119.56
C LEU A 646 18.05 82.85 -120.83
N ILE A 647 19.05 82.16 -121.40
CA ILE A 647 18.92 81.28 -122.56
C ILE A 647 18.09 80.03 -122.23
N GLU A 648 18.19 79.51 -121.00
CA GLU A 648 17.42 78.36 -120.53
C GLU A 648 15.96 78.72 -120.19
N SER A 649 15.73 79.93 -119.65
CA SER A 649 14.41 80.55 -119.55
C SER A 649 13.79 80.88 -120.92
N ILE A 650 14.61 81.30 -121.89
CA ILE A 650 14.20 81.50 -123.28
C ILE A 650 13.84 80.15 -123.92
N LYS A 651 14.68 79.11 -123.81
CA LYS A 651 14.39 77.76 -124.33
C LYS A 651 13.07 77.20 -123.80
N THR A 652 12.82 77.30 -122.49
CA THR A 652 11.55 76.84 -121.91
C THR A 652 10.35 77.69 -122.37
N ARG A 653 10.53 78.97 -122.70
CA ARG A 653 9.52 79.75 -123.42
C ARG A 653 9.45 79.46 -124.92
N ASP A 654 10.51 78.97 -125.56
CA ASP A 654 10.52 78.59 -126.97
C ASP A 654 9.87 77.21 -127.20
N ASP A 655 9.97 76.29 -126.25
CA ASP A 655 9.15 75.06 -126.25
C ASP A 655 7.65 75.39 -126.07
N GLN A 656 7.33 76.39 -125.24
CA GLN A 656 5.97 76.93 -125.13
C GLN A 656 5.54 77.68 -126.41
N ASN A 657 6.45 78.44 -127.04
CA ASN A 657 6.21 79.05 -128.35
C ASN A 657 5.94 77.98 -129.39
N GLN A 658 6.71 76.90 -129.48
CA GLN A 658 6.45 75.78 -130.42
C GLN A 658 5.09 75.11 -130.19
N SER A 659 4.63 75.02 -128.94
CA SER A 659 3.27 74.55 -128.61
C SER A 659 2.20 75.51 -129.14
N LEU A 660 2.38 76.81 -128.90
CA LEU A 660 1.50 77.87 -129.40
C LEU A 660 1.60 78.07 -130.92
N GLU A 661 2.75 77.81 -131.55
CA GLU A 661 2.97 77.79 -132.99
C GLU A 661 2.28 76.60 -133.64
N LYS A 662 2.17 75.45 -132.98
CA LYS A 662 1.33 74.33 -133.45
C LYS A 662 -0.17 74.67 -133.37
N GLN A 663 -0.60 75.40 -132.34
CA GLN A 663 -1.98 75.91 -132.28
C GLN A 663 -2.24 77.02 -133.31
N LEU A 664 -1.30 77.97 -133.48
CA LEU A 664 -1.32 78.98 -134.52
C LEU A 664 -1.18 78.37 -135.92
N SER A 665 -0.52 77.22 -136.10
CA SER A 665 -0.44 76.50 -137.37
C SER A 665 -1.81 75.94 -137.75
N LEU A 666 -2.55 75.36 -136.79
CA LEU A 666 -3.91 74.89 -137.02
C LEU A 666 -4.85 76.06 -137.35
N LEU A 667 -4.80 77.16 -136.59
CA LEU A 667 -5.55 78.38 -136.91
C LEU A 667 -5.07 79.06 -138.20
N GLN A 668 -3.79 78.95 -138.57
CA GLN A 668 -3.26 79.44 -139.83
C GLN A 668 -3.72 78.58 -141.00
N ASP A 669 -3.88 77.27 -140.85
CA ASP A 669 -4.41 76.42 -141.92
C ASP A 669 -5.91 76.64 -142.13
N ASP A 670 -6.69 76.94 -141.09
CA ASP A 670 -8.07 77.40 -141.24
C ASP A 670 -8.15 78.83 -141.80
N TYR A 671 -7.32 79.76 -141.34
CA TYR A 671 -7.20 81.08 -141.96
C TYR A 671 -6.69 81.00 -143.40
N ARG A 672 -5.82 80.04 -143.73
CA ARG A 672 -5.36 79.75 -145.10
C ARG A 672 -6.47 79.17 -145.95
N LYS A 673 -7.42 78.38 -145.43
CA LYS A 673 -8.61 77.98 -146.20
C LYS A 673 -9.45 79.20 -146.59
N LEU A 674 -9.77 80.08 -145.63
CA LEU A 674 -10.50 81.33 -145.92
C LEU A 674 -9.68 82.27 -146.84
N LYS A 675 -8.37 82.39 -146.62
CA LYS A 675 -7.49 83.25 -147.44
C LYS A 675 -7.22 82.65 -148.81
N GLN A 676 -7.20 81.32 -148.97
CA GLN A 676 -7.12 80.67 -150.29
C GLN A 676 -8.41 80.90 -151.07
N GLN A 677 -9.59 80.81 -150.45
CA GLN A 677 -10.85 81.21 -151.11
C GLN A 677 -10.81 82.68 -151.56
N ASN A 678 -10.27 83.58 -150.74
CA ASN A 678 -10.09 85.00 -151.09
C ASN A 678 -8.97 85.23 -152.13
N GLU A 679 -7.92 84.39 -152.15
CA GLU A 679 -6.88 84.38 -153.18
C GLU A 679 -7.32 83.69 -154.47
N GLU A 680 -8.30 82.78 -154.46
CA GLU A 680 -8.95 82.25 -155.66
C GLU A 680 -9.70 83.39 -156.38
N LEU A 681 -10.43 84.20 -155.58
CA LEU A 681 -11.02 85.49 -155.98
C LEU A 681 -10.01 86.55 -156.43
N ASN A 682 -8.72 86.40 -156.08
CA ASN A 682 -7.65 87.32 -156.47
C ASN A 682 -6.70 86.74 -157.54
N ARG A 683 -6.73 85.43 -157.78
CA ARG A 683 -6.04 84.71 -158.88
C ARG A 683 -6.92 84.62 -160.12
N THR A 684 -8.24 84.62 -159.97
CA THR A 684 -9.14 85.01 -161.06
C THR A 684 -8.81 86.44 -161.51
N LYS A 685 -8.72 87.39 -160.56
CA LYS A 685 -8.30 88.78 -160.85
C LYS A 685 -6.90 88.89 -161.48
N ASN A 686 -5.89 88.27 -160.89
CA ASN A 686 -4.50 88.40 -161.35
C ASN A 686 -4.14 87.44 -162.50
N GLY A 687 -4.88 86.34 -162.71
CA GLY A 687 -4.79 85.53 -163.92
C GLY A 687 -5.21 86.34 -165.14
N MET A 688 -6.33 87.06 -165.02
CA MET A 688 -6.73 88.07 -166.02
C MET A 688 -5.72 89.22 -166.19
N ALA A 689 -4.77 89.42 -165.27
CA ALA A 689 -3.69 90.41 -165.39
C ALA A 689 -2.39 89.81 -165.95
N ALA A 690 -2.06 88.56 -165.62
CA ALA A 690 -0.89 87.85 -166.16
C ALA A 690 -1.13 87.37 -167.60
N ASP A 691 -2.35 86.99 -167.96
CA ASP A 691 -2.74 86.82 -169.37
C ASP A 691 -2.79 88.17 -170.10
N LEU A 692 -3.04 89.28 -169.40
CA LEU A 692 -2.89 90.63 -169.95
C LEU A 692 -1.41 90.95 -170.20
N GLU A 693 -0.49 90.57 -169.31
CA GLU A 693 0.96 90.76 -169.50
C GLU A 693 1.55 89.81 -170.55
N ARG A 694 1.01 88.58 -170.66
CA ARG A 694 1.25 87.66 -171.78
C ARG A 694 0.74 88.21 -173.10
N LEU A 695 -0.41 88.90 -173.08
CA LEU A 695 -0.91 89.71 -174.19
C LEU A 695 -0.12 91.01 -174.39
N LEU A 696 0.59 91.54 -173.38
CA LEU A 696 1.52 92.67 -173.54
C LEU A 696 2.83 92.24 -174.19
N ASN A 697 3.34 91.04 -173.90
CA ASN A 697 4.49 90.48 -174.61
C ASN A 697 4.11 89.93 -176.00
N GLN A 698 2.92 89.37 -176.21
CA GLN A 698 2.39 89.19 -177.58
C GLN A 698 2.16 90.53 -178.27
N ARG A 699 1.71 91.58 -177.55
CA ARG A 699 1.69 92.97 -178.03
C ARG A 699 3.09 93.50 -178.24
N GLU A 700 4.16 92.88 -177.71
CA GLU A 700 5.56 93.30 -177.90
C GLU A 700 6.26 92.58 -179.06
N GLU A 701 5.99 91.29 -179.30
CA GLU A 701 6.26 90.66 -180.61
C GLU A 701 5.41 91.33 -181.72
N MET A 702 4.16 91.68 -181.41
CA MET A 702 3.32 92.56 -182.26
C MET A 702 3.72 94.05 -182.21
N SER A 703 4.60 94.46 -181.29
CA SER A 703 5.13 95.84 -181.16
C SER A 703 6.20 96.00 -182.23
N VAL A 704 7.13 95.05 -182.34
CA VAL A 704 8.11 94.99 -183.42
C VAL A 704 7.45 94.82 -184.81
N ILE A 705 6.32 94.08 -184.89
CA ILE A 705 5.47 94.04 -186.12
C ILE A 705 4.74 95.36 -186.41
N LYS A 706 4.55 96.21 -185.39
CA LYS A 706 4.06 97.60 -185.37
C LYS A 706 5.04 98.63 -186.00
N GLN A 707 5.82 99.38 -185.24
CA GLN A 707 5.44 100.53 -184.40
C GLN A 707 4.23 100.25 -183.50
N VAL A 708 4.37 99.44 -182.44
CA VAL A 708 5.08 99.62 -181.16
C VAL A 708 4.15 100.29 -180.13
N VAL A 709 3.46 99.50 -179.30
CA VAL A 709 2.06 99.83 -178.92
C VAL A 709 1.79 100.25 -177.43
N LEU A 710 2.75 100.18 -176.47
CA LEU A 710 2.90 101.00 -175.18
C LEU A 710 2.27 100.59 -173.75
N GLY A 711 3.05 100.38 -172.62
CA GLY A 711 2.68 100.34 -171.11
C GLY A 711 3.54 99.54 -170.01
N LEU A 712 3.60 99.86 -168.64
CA LEU A 712 4.42 99.21 -167.49
C LEU A 712 3.98 99.45 -165.95
N ASN A 713 4.41 98.67 -164.85
CA ASN A 713 4.33 99.01 -163.33
C ASN A 713 5.04 98.07 -162.19
N PRO A 714 5.21 98.43 -160.85
CA PRO A 714 5.95 97.68 -159.72
C PRO A 714 5.40 97.64 -158.19
N SER A 715 6.07 97.02 -157.14
CA SER A 715 5.67 96.95 -155.64
C SER A 715 6.72 96.48 -154.50
N GLN A 716 6.41 96.46 -153.13
CA GLN A 716 7.25 96.16 -151.86
C GLN A 716 6.41 95.90 -150.50
N THR A 717 6.77 95.64 -149.18
CA THR A 717 7.94 95.30 -148.21
C THR A 717 7.47 94.94 -146.69
N THR A 718 8.30 94.39 -145.72
CA THR A 718 8.03 94.07 -144.22
C THR A 718 9.27 94.20 -143.24
N ARG A 719 9.50 93.81 -141.92
CA ARG A 719 8.98 92.95 -140.76
C ARG A 719 9.65 93.33 -139.33
N THR A 720 9.24 92.79 -138.13
CA THR A 720 9.82 92.98 -136.71
C THR A 720 10.04 91.66 -135.88
N SER A 721 10.22 91.45 -134.52
CA SER A 721 10.29 92.18 -133.17
C SER A 721 11.07 91.37 -132.03
N THR A 722 10.69 91.33 -130.71
CA THR A 722 11.47 90.90 -129.46
C THR A 722 10.55 90.36 -128.29
N SER A 723 10.84 89.94 -127.00
CA SER A 723 11.93 89.72 -125.97
C SER A 723 11.33 88.98 -124.69
N VAL A 724 11.77 88.86 -123.38
CA VAL A 724 12.99 88.92 -122.49
C VAL A 724 13.08 87.54 -121.71
N HIS A 725 13.38 87.14 -120.43
CA HIS A 725 14.03 87.47 -119.10
C HIS A 725 14.24 86.07 -118.36
N GLY A 726 14.98 85.76 -117.27
CA GLY A 726 15.66 86.47 -116.16
C GLY A 726 16.47 85.53 -115.19
N PRO A 727 16.60 85.84 -113.86
CA PRO A 727 17.47 85.15 -112.84
C PRO A 727 16.83 83.90 -112.16
N PHE A 728 17.40 83.16 -111.17
CA PHE A 728 18.52 83.39 -110.22
C PHE A 728 19.49 82.16 -110.06
N SER A 729 19.87 81.50 -108.94
CA SER A 729 19.56 81.52 -107.49
C SER A 729 20.72 80.96 -106.59
N ARG A 730 20.50 80.87 -105.26
CA ARG A 730 21.24 80.13 -104.20
C ARG A 730 20.52 78.80 -103.87
N ASP A 731 20.97 77.80 -103.10
CA ASP A 731 22.15 77.35 -102.30
C ASP A 731 21.88 75.83 -101.98
N ARG A 732 22.68 74.90 -101.42
CA ARG A 732 24.10 74.64 -101.03
C ARG A 732 24.18 73.15 -100.59
N THR A 733 25.29 72.43 -100.40
CA THR A 733 26.65 72.30 -101.03
C THR A 733 27.29 71.07 -100.37
N SER A 734 28.08 70.20 -101.01
CA SER A 734 28.25 69.90 -102.44
C SER A 734 29.26 68.73 -102.58
N ALA A 735 29.05 67.69 -103.38
CA ALA A 735 27.81 67.21 -103.97
C ALA A 735 27.84 65.66 -104.18
N GLN A 736 28.67 65.04 -105.04
CA GLN A 736 29.50 65.60 -106.11
C GLN A 736 29.62 64.65 -107.31
N SER A 737 29.54 65.26 -108.50
CA SER A 737 30.01 64.86 -109.85
C SER A 737 30.09 63.35 -110.20
N SER A 738 29.28 62.76 -111.11
CA SER A 738 28.07 63.18 -111.91
C SER A 738 27.73 62.03 -112.92
N ASP A 739 26.59 61.85 -113.63
CA ASP A 739 25.17 62.31 -113.67
C ASP A 739 24.38 61.23 -114.53
N ILE A 740 23.06 60.98 -114.50
CA ILE A 740 21.81 61.75 -114.81
C ILE A 740 21.66 62.11 -116.32
N HIS A 741 20.54 61.89 -117.05
CA HIS A 741 19.25 61.20 -116.78
C HIS A 741 19.07 59.85 -117.56
N VAL A 742 18.42 59.64 -118.72
CA VAL A 742 17.56 60.40 -119.68
C VAL A 742 16.49 59.44 -120.27
N THR A 743 15.30 59.89 -120.73
CA THR A 743 14.20 59.01 -121.24
C THR A 743 13.31 59.60 -122.36
N ALA A 744 12.64 58.76 -123.19
CA ALA A 744 11.30 58.99 -123.83
C ALA A 744 10.84 57.86 -124.84
N PRO A 745 9.55 57.74 -125.29
CA PRO A 745 8.91 56.41 -125.50
C PRO A 745 7.89 56.20 -126.69
N LYS A 746 7.23 55.00 -126.72
CA LYS A 746 5.98 54.57 -127.44
C LYS A 746 6.11 54.12 -128.94
N PRO A 747 5.11 53.43 -129.56
CA PRO A 747 3.84 52.80 -129.09
C PRO A 747 3.71 51.26 -129.40
N THR A 748 2.51 50.66 -129.25
CA THR A 748 2.20 49.19 -129.31
C THR A 748 1.19 48.84 -130.46
N ILE A 749 0.54 47.66 -130.68
CA ILE A 749 -0.01 46.56 -129.83
C ILE A 749 -0.36 45.25 -130.62
N PHE A 750 -0.79 44.20 -129.89
CA PHE A 750 -1.64 43.02 -130.25
C PHE A 750 -1.05 41.66 -130.75
N THR A 751 -1.76 40.59 -130.32
CA THR A 751 -1.89 39.19 -130.82
C THR A 751 -0.81 38.11 -130.62
N LYS A 752 -1.08 37.23 -129.63
CA LYS A 752 -1.22 35.74 -129.66
C LYS A 752 -0.16 34.79 -130.28
N GLN A 753 0.03 33.70 -129.51
CA GLN A 753 0.39 32.30 -129.86
C GLN A 753 1.87 31.91 -130.09
N GLU A 754 2.15 30.66 -129.69
CA GLU A 754 3.41 29.92 -129.86
C GLU A 754 3.66 29.58 -131.35
N PRO A 755 4.88 29.22 -131.78
CA PRO A 755 5.30 27.80 -131.71
C PRO A 755 6.85 27.65 -131.47
N PRO A 756 7.54 26.51 -131.74
CA PRO A 756 7.77 25.57 -130.64
C PRO A 756 9.20 24.95 -130.57
N SER A 757 9.35 24.07 -129.57
CA SER A 757 10.44 23.11 -129.32
C SER A 757 11.24 22.58 -130.53
N TRP A 758 12.58 22.61 -130.44
CA TRP A 758 13.45 21.55 -131.01
C TRP A 758 14.91 21.50 -130.47
N TYR A 759 15.48 22.60 -129.94
CA TYR A 759 16.86 22.65 -129.42
C TYR A 759 16.85 23.15 -127.95
N ARG A 760 16.98 22.33 -126.88
CA ARG A 760 17.49 20.95 -126.69
C ARG A 760 19.00 20.86 -126.92
N LYS A 761 19.76 20.62 -125.83
CA LYS A 761 21.24 20.74 -125.70
C LYS A 761 21.69 22.22 -125.68
N LEU A 762 22.70 22.64 -124.91
CA LEU A 762 23.55 22.01 -123.87
C LEU A 762 23.92 23.18 -122.89
N LYS A 763 24.38 23.04 -121.64
CA LYS A 763 25.04 21.94 -120.92
C LYS A 763 24.98 22.20 -119.39
N GLN A 764 24.87 21.14 -118.59
CA GLN A 764 25.31 21.07 -117.18
C GLN A 764 24.83 22.18 -116.19
N GLN A 765 23.58 22.10 -115.75
CA GLN A 765 23.40 21.91 -114.29
C GLN A 765 23.83 20.48 -113.96
N ASN A 766 24.53 20.29 -112.83
CA ASN A 766 24.77 18.96 -112.26
C ASN A 766 24.58 19.05 -110.73
N THR A 767 23.85 18.09 -110.15
CA THR A 767 23.90 17.66 -108.72
C THR A 767 24.18 18.76 -107.66
N ASN A 768 23.23 19.36 -106.94
CA ASN A 768 21.91 18.93 -106.43
C ASN A 768 21.93 17.90 -105.26
N SER A 769 21.88 18.40 -104.01
CA SER A 769 21.42 17.73 -102.78
C SER A 769 21.16 18.81 -101.71
N LYS A 770 20.01 18.91 -101.02
CA LYS A 770 19.41 17.97 -100.03
C LYS A 770 20.39 17.65 -98.89
N ALA A 771 20.11 17.89 -97.60
CA ALA A 771 18.87 18.16 -96.85
C ALA A 771 17.87 16.99 -96.79
N ARG A 772 17.74 16.42 -95.58
CA ARG A 772 17.30 15.05 -95.24
C ARG A 772 18.29 13.97 -95.69
#